data_AF-A0A1H9U6V8-F1
#
_entry.id   AF-A0A1H9U6V8-F1
#
_cell.length_a   1.000
_cell.length_b   1.000
_cell.length_c   1.000
_cell.angle_alpha   90.00
_cell.angle_beta   90.00
_cell.angle_gamma   90.00
#
_symmetry.space_group_name_H-M   'P 1'
#
loop_
_entity.id
_entity.type
_entity.pdbx_description
1 polymer ?
#
loop_
_entity_poly.entity_id
_entity_poly.type
_entity_poly.pdbx_seq_one_letter_code
_entity_poly.pdbx_strand_id
1 'polypeptide(L)'
;MINDPYIGMGIKENLGILAEATPNSVMDFFNNDIKDKNGVVYSTFLESSSLVQDNYCRILDALDELMLNKSTVNDAAMILLELCSIKRDYFYSNCPKESLINGLLVWRNEGSTTLNQKEAIVNKILKKNLDIGFPLVVEIISRDSYTCASRAGKKRNSTDMITIPKKQECNNRIAGRLFSIAFELKNPDYLMLIIKEYSSYSVELLEKAAAEYNADHYSETSVNELNFYLRNRFYSIKQYKSEYDYPYLSAIEAWINKTTLKDKLKSSLWAYRETYTCPANIFISEDENYILDDEPVRQFRKNLLQELIESYGEKAIIAIIESISDEGRWGHFLSDLFGNDEFDLITDNLLLNKKINVLTSYLDESDVNLVHRFLFQNEERKQIIPNLYNKKLLIFLSDEDKKLFWQKKIMRIFSEDEYQSLLKYNPKGLVTFLYLKANKNPDEYIDMTLDVFEELCNHSCNLNRNDIVEIYSIISQIDSVHYSFKWANLCLRLIRKYDIQKFEEYPMSVNRLLFENPKLIETTITEDSQWRFWFEHNFRIPEQAYENYDNFRKFLNEIKRIEDTDAGRYHLRGNILGNAPEDVDGFFPHEFVRVYLEEQDDTELDTDVALAFKDLFKVRVVSDGQDKVEMMKKYNNYADTISIDYSHTAKVLKIIGNIYKDEGEHDYIISETWM
;
A
#
# COMPACT_ATOMS: atom_id res chain seq x y z
N MET A 1 -12.97 21.60 -34.05
CA MET A 1 -12.79 20.46 -34.97
C MET A 1 -11.47 19.78 -34.63
N ILE A 2 -11.47 18.83 -33.69
CA ILE A 2 -10.39 17.83 -33.54
C ILE A 2 -11.10 16.58 -33.00
N ASN A 3 -11.65 15.76 -33.90
CA ASN A 3 -12.31 14.48 -33.59
C ASN A 3 -11.51 13.30 -34.17
N ASP A 4 -10.21 13.48 -34.41
CA ASP A 4 -9.34 12.40 -34.87
C ASP A 4 -8.59 11.80 -33.68
N PRO A 5 -8.94 10.57 -33.24
CA PRO A 5 -8.30 9.92 -32.10
C PRO A 5 -6.79 9.68 -32.30
N TYR A 6 -6.31 9.62 -33.55
CA TYR A 6 -4.88 9.43 -33.85
C TYR A 6 -4.07 10.72 -33.70
N ILE A 7 -4.65 11.88 -34.00
CA ILE A 7 -4.02 13.20 -33.77
C ILE A 7 -3.95 13.49 -32.26
N GLY A 8 -4.98 13.12 -31.51
CA GLY A 8 -4.99 13.21 -30.04
C GLY A 8 -3.89 12.35 -29.38
N MET A 9 -3.59 11.18 -29.95
CA MET A 9 -2.57 10.26 -29.43
C MET A 9 -1.13 10.74 -29.70
N GLY A 10 -0.85 11.25 -30.91
CA GLY A 10 0.48 11.79 -31.26
C GLY A 10 0.82 13.12 -30.56
N ILE A 11 -0.18 13.94 -30.21
CA ILE A 11 0.02 15.13 -29.38
C ILE A 11 0.35 14.72 -27.94
N LYS A 12 -0.39 13.74 -27.37
CA LYS A 12 -0.16 13.23 -26.01
C LYS A 12 1.28 12.75 -25.80
N GLU A 13 1.86 12.09 -26.80
CA GLU A 13 3.24 11.57 -26.77
C GLU A 13 4.32 12.65 -26.68
N ASN A 14 4.04 13.88 -27.13
CA ASN A 14 5.04 14.95 -27.26
C ASN A 14 4.74 16.19 -26.41
N LEU A 15 3.71 16.16 -25.55
CA LEU A 15 3.26 17.32 -24.77
C LEU A 15 4.37 17.94 -23.90
N GLY A 16 5.23 17.14 -23.28
CA GLY A 16 6.35 17.63 -22.47
C GLY A 16 7.36 18.46 -23.28
N ILE A 17 7.76 17.97 -24.45
CA ILE A 17 8.70 18.67 -25.35
C ILE A 17 8.06 19.96 -25.90
N LEU A 18 6.76 19.90 -26.22
CA LEU A 18 6.03 21.09 -26.68
C LEU A 18 5.90 22.14 -25.57
N ALA A 19 5.72 21.73 -24.31
CA ALA A 19 5.66 22.64 -23.17
C ALA A 19 6.98 23.38 -22.96
N GLU A 20 8.12 22.71 -23.23
CA GLU A 20 9.44 23.34 -23.21
C GLU A 20 9.62 24.31 -24.39
N ALA A 21 9.27 23.89 -25.61
CA ALA A 21 9.52 24.66 -26.83
C ALA A 21 8.56 25.85 -27.02
N THR A 22 7.29 25.70 -26.64
CA THR A 22 6.23 26.71 -26.81
C THR A 22 5.27 26.77 -25.60
N PRO A 23 5.77 27.19 -24.43
CA PRO A 23 5.05 27.10 -23.15
C PRO A 23 3.70 27.82 -23.16
N ASN A 24 3.61 29.01 -23.76
CA ASN A 24 2.37 29.77 -23.79
C ASN A 24 1.29 29.10 -24.64
N SER A 25 1.65 28.55 -25.82
CA SER A 25 0.67 27.86 -26.68
C SER A 25 0.16 26.57 -26.04
N VAL A 26 1.02 25.83 -25.35
CA VAL A 26 0.59 24.64 -24.60
C VAL A 26 -0.27 25.04 -23.39
N MET A 27 0.06 26.15 -22.71
CA MET A 27 -0.76 26.64 -21.61
C MET A 27 -2.16 27.07 -22.05
N ASP A 28 -2.28 27.73 -23.21
CA ASP A 28 -3.57 28.08 -23.82
C ASP A 28 -4.41 26.85 -24.13
N PHE A 29 -3.79 25.76 -24.60
CA PHE A 29 -4.47 24.47 -24.78
C PHE A 29 -5.05 23.97 -23.45
N PHE A 30 -4.23 23.87 -22.40
CA PHE A 30 -4.68 23.42 -21.08
C PHE A 30 -5.80 24.29 -20.49
N ASN A 31 -5.65 25.63 -20.57
CA ASN A 31 -6.64 26.58 -20.06
C ASN A 31 -8.01 26.50 -20.76
N ASN A 32 -8.03 26.03 -22.01
CA ASN A 32 -9.26 25.83 -22.76
C ASN A 32 -9.85 24.44 -22.52
N ASP A 33 -9.02 23.39 -22.50
CA ASP A 33 -9.47 22.02 -22.37
C ASP A 33 -9.99 21.70 -20.96
N ILE A 34 -9.36 22.22 -19.90
CA ILE A 34 -9.77 21.96 -18.50
C ILE A 34 -11.20 22.45 -18.18
N LYS A 35 -11.73 23.38 -18.97
CA LYS A 35 -13.12 23.88 -18.84
C LYS A 35 -14.15 22.88 -19.33
N ASP A 36 -13.75 21.94 -20.20
CA ASP A 36 -14.60 20.85 -20.67
C ASP A 36 -14.33 19.60 -19.83
N LYS A 37 -15.33 19.12 -19.11
CA LYS A 37 -15.21 17.88 -18.31
C LYS A 37 -15.05 16.63 -19.17
N ASN A 38 -15.39 16.71 -20.46
CA ASN A 38 -15.12 15.67 -21.45
C ASN A 38 -13.83 15.96 -22.25
N GLY A 39 -13.12 17.04 -21.92
CA GLY A 39 -11.85 17.41 -22.52
C GLY A 39 -10.79 16.34 -22.30
N VAL A 40 -9.76 16.36 -23.15
CA VAL A 40 -8.71 15.34 -23.18
C VAL A 40 -7.95 15.27 -21.86
N VAL A 41 -7.74 16.42 -21.21
CA VAL A 41 -7.05 16.53 -19.92
C VAL A 41 -7.89 15.90 -18.84
N TYR A 42 -9.12 16.37 -18.62
CA TYR A 42 -9.95 15.88 -17.51
C TYR A 42 -10.31 14.39 -17.65
N SER A 43 -10.67 13.94 -18.87
CA SER A 43 -11.01 12.54 -19.15
C SER A 43 -9.84 11.58 -18.86
N THR A 44 -8.61 11.94 -19.22
CA THR A 44 -7.43 11.10 -18.98
C THR A 44 -7.18 10.84 -17.48
N PHE A 45 -7.55 11.79 -16.61
CA PHE A 45 -7.45 11.61 -15.15
C PHE A 45 -8.60 10.78 -14.56
N LEU A 46 -9.73 10.62 -15.25
CA LEU A 46 -10.89 9.83 -14.82
C LEU A 46 -10.83 8.34 -15.22
N GLU A 47 -10.07 7.97 -16.24
CA GLU A 47 -9.99 6.60 -16.74
C GLU A 47 -9.33 5.64 -15.74
N SER A 48 -10.04 4.59 -15.32
CA SER A 48 -9.63 3.63 -14.28
C SER A 48 -8.98 2.34 -14.81
N SER A 49 -8.79 2.19 -16.12
CA SER A 49 -8.21 0.98 -16.72
C SER A 49 -6.67 0.95 -16.63
N SER A 50 -6.12 -0.21 -16.24
CA SER A 50 -4.68 -0.49 -16.13
C SER A 50 -3.89 -0.29 -17.44
N LEU A 51 -4.54 -0.38 -18.59
CA LEU A 51 -3.96 -0.13 -19.92
C LEU A 51 -3.66 1.35 -20.21
N VAL A 52 -4.08 2.29 -19.36
CA VAL A 52 -4.03 3.75 -19.61
C VAL A 52 -3.15 4.51 -18.59
N GLN A 53 -2.33 3.78 -17.83
CA GLN A 53 -1.48 4.36 -16.77
C GLN A 53 -0.41 5.33 -17.31
N ASP A 54 0.01 5.22 -18.58
CA ASP A 54 1.02 6.10 -19.19
C ASP A 54 0.48 7.47 -19.65
N ASN A 55 -0.83 7.61 -19.90
CA ASN A 55 -1.36 8.79 -20.59
C ASN A 55 -1.46 10.03 -19.68
N TYR A 56 -1.83 9.86 -18.41
CA TYR A 56 -1.94 11.00 -17.48
C TYR A 56 -0.55 11.50 -17.06
N CYS A 57 0.44 10.60 -16.99
CA CYS A 57 1.84 10.91 -16.69
C CYS A 57 2.41 11.94 -17.68
N ARG A 58 2.11 11.78 -18.98
CA ARG A 58 2.54 12.72 -20.03
C ARG A 58 1.95 14.12 -19.86
N ILE A 59 0.71 14.21 -19.35
CA ILE A 59 0.09 15.50 -19.01
C ILE A 59 0.80 16.13 -17.80
N LEU A 60 1.09 15.34 -16.75
CA LEU A 60 1.83 15.81 -15.59
C LEU A 60 3.23 16.30 -15.98
N ASP A 61 3.91 15.60 -16.89
CA ASP A 61 5.24 16.00 -17.38
C ASP A 61 5.21 17.38 -18.06
N ALA A 62 4.18 17.65 -18.87
CA ALA A 62 4.00 18.95 -19.50
C ALA A 62 3.67 20.04 -18.48
N LEU A 63 2.82 19.76 -17.50
CA LEU A 63 2.49 20.72 -16.44
C LEU A 63 3.70 21.04 -15.55
N ASP A 64 4.54 20.04 -15.25
CA ASP A 64 5.80 20.25 -14.53
C ASP A 64 6.74 21.19 -15.30
N GLU A 65 6.78 21.09 -16.63
CA GLU A 65 7.59 21.99 -17.45
C GLU A 65 7.03 23.42 -17.45
N LEU A 66 5.71 23.56 -17.58
CA LEU A 66 5.03 24.85 -17.48
C LEU A 66 5.19 25.51 -16.10
N MET A 67 5.40 24.73 -15.03
CA MET A 67 5.68 25.25 -13.69
C MET A 67 7.08 25.91 -13.58
N LEU A 68 8.02 25.57 -14.46
CA LEU A 68 9.37 26.16 -14.48
C LEU A 68 9.44 27.50 -15.20
N ASN A 69 8.41 27.83 -15.99
CA ASN A 69 8.35 29.04 -16.80
C ASN A 69 7.54 30.16 -16.12
N LYS A 70 8.16 31.34 -15.99
CA LYS A 70 7.60 32.54 -15.34
C LYS A 70 6.27 32.99 -15.94
N SER A 71 6.02 32.78 -17.24
CA SER A 71 4.76 33.22 -17.87
C SER A 71 3.59 32.27 -17.60
N THR A 72 3.85 30.99 -17.31
CA THR A 72 2.83 29.94 -17.22
C THR A 72 2.64 29.35 -15.81
N VAL A 73 3.61 29.52 -14.91
CA VAL A 73 3.60 28.93 -13.56
C VAL A 73 2.31 29.18 -12.78
N ASN A 74 1.72 30.36 -12.90
CA ASN A 74 0.48 30.70 -12.20
C ASN A 74 -0.71 29.85 -12.66
N ASP A 75 -0.84 29.62 -13.97
CA ASP A 75 -1.98 28.92 -14.55
C ASP A 75 -1.79 27.40 -14.43
N ALA A 76 -0.57 26.91 -14.66
CA ALA A 76 -0.20 25.52 -14.41
C ALA A 76 -0.50 25.11 -12.97
N ALA A 77 -0.15 25.95 -11.98
CA ALA A 77 -0.47 25.68 -10.57
C ALA A 77 -1.98 25.61 -10.31
N MET A 78 -2.78 26.45 -10.97
CA MET A 78 -4.24 26.44 -10.80
C MET A 78 -4.91 25.22 -11.45
N ILE A 79 -4.35 24.71 -12.55
CA ILE A 79 -4.80 23.47 -13.20
C ILE A 79 -4.42 22.26 -12.34
N LEU A 80 -3.18 22.19 -11.85
CA LEU A 80 -2.76 21.12 -10.95
C LEU A 80 -3.63 21.07 -9.68
N LEU A 81 -3.98 22.21 -9.10
CA LEU A 81 -4.91 22.28 -7.97
C LEU A 81 -6.30 21.75 -8.32
N GLU A 82 -6.79 22.02 -9.54
CA GLU A 82 -8.07 21.51 -10.01
C GLU A 82 -8.04 19.98 -10.18
N LEU A 83 -6.95 19.46 -10.76
CA LEU A 83 -6.71 18.03 -10.90
C LEU A 83 -6.53 17.31 -9.55
N CYS A 84 -6.01 17.97 -8.51
CA CYS A 84 -5.97 17.43 -7.14
C CYS A 84 -7.37 17.10 -6.58
N SER A 85 -8.44 17.66 -7.16
CA SER A 85 -9.81 17.37 -6.74
C SER A 85 -10.34 16.04 -7.29
N ILE A 86 -9.62 15.40 -8.21
CA ILE A 86 -9.99 14.12 -8.82
C ILE A 86 -9.51 12.98 -7.93
N LYS A 87 -10.47 12.22 -7.38
CA LYS A 87 -10.20 11.05 -6.53
C LYS A 87 -9.87 9.83 -7.40
N ARG A 88 -8.58 9.50 -7.51
CA ARG A 88 -8.05 8.32 -8.20
C ARG A 88 -6.85 7.78 -7.43
N ASP A 89 -6.64 6.47 -7.47
CA ASP A 89 -5.42 5.84 -7.00
C ASP A 89 -4.32 6.06 -8.06
N TYR A 90 -3.43 7.01 -7.78
CA TYR A 90 -2.26 7.31 -8.60
C TYR A 90 -1.07 6.45 -8.18
N PHE A 91 -0.09 6.28 -9.08
CA PHE A 91 1.22 5.77 -8.66
C PHE A 91 1.85 6.75 -7.66
N TYR A 92 2.35 6.25 -6.52
CA TYR A 92 2.65 7.03 -5.31
C TYR A 92 3.36 8.38 -5.54
N SER A 93 4.30 8.45 -6.49
CA SER A 93 5.11 9.64 -6.78
C SER A 93 4.69 10.45 -8.02
N ASN A 94 3.75 9.95 -8.84
CA ASN A 94 3.36 10.59 -10.10
C ASN A 94 1.87 10.96 -10.06
N CYS A 95 1.57 12.10 -9.43
CA CYS A 95 0.20 12.60 -9.24
C CYS A 95 0.15 14.14 -9.25
N PRO A 96 -1.03 14.77 -9.50
CA PRO A 96 -1.16 16.23 -9.56
C PRO A 96 -0.68 16.96 -8.31
N LYS A 97 -0.91 16.35 -7.13
CA LYS A 97 -0.50 16.89 -5.84
C LYS A 97 1.03 17.00 -5.76
N GLU A 98 1.75 15.94 -6.13
CA GLU A 98 3.21 15.90 -6.08
C GLU A 98 3.83 16.90 -7.06
N SER A 99 3.32 16.96 -8.31
CA SER A 99 3.72 17.97 -9.30
C SER A 99 3.56 19.40 -8.79
N LEU A 100 2.43 19.71 -8.14
CA LEU A 100 2.17 21.04 -7.58
C LEU A 100 3.12 21.38 -6.44
N ILE A 101 3.35 20.43 -5.53
CA ILE A 101 4.29 20.60 -4.41
C ILE A 101 5.69 20.86 -4.97
N ASN A 102 6.18 20.01 -5.88
CA ASN A 102 7.51 20.10 -6.48
C ASN A 102 7.78 21.46 -7.13
N GLY A 103 6.79 22.05 -7.80
CA GLY A 103 6.92 23.37 -8.42
C GLY A 103 6.96 24.53 -7.41
N LEU A 104 6.40 24.34 -6.21
CA LEU A 104 6.24 25.40 -5.19
C LEU A 104 7.13 25.25 -3.96
N LEU A 105 7.95 24.20 -3.87
CA LEU A 105 8.92 24.01 -2.78
C LEU A 105 9.77 25.26 -2.53
N VAL A 106 9.79 25.75 -1.30
CA VAL A 106 10.44 27.02 -0.93
C VAL A 106 11.97 26.99 -1.02
N TRP A 107 12.59 25.82 -0.96
CA TRP A 107 14.05 25.67 -1.00
C TRP A 107 14.56 25.30 -2.40
N ARG A 108 13.66 24.93 -3.32
CA ARG A 108 13.99 24.63 -4.70
C ARG A 108 13.94 25.91 -5.52
N ASN A 109 14.95 26.16 -6.35
CA ASN A 109 15.01 27.32 -7.24
C ASN A 109 15.07 26.93 -8.72
N GLU A 110 14.68 25.71 -9.05
CA GLU A 110 14.60 25.27 -10.44
C GLU A 110 13.54 26.06 -11.19
N GLY A 111 13.96 26.69 -12.30
CA GLY A 111 13.11 27.55 -13.12
C GLY A 111 13.27 29.04 -12.80
N SER A 112 12.27 29.82 -13.19
CA SER A 112 12.30 31.30 -13.14
C SER A 112 11.41 31.89 -12.03
N THR A 113 10.91 31.04 -11.13
CA THR A 113 9.92 31.40 -10.09
C THR A 113 10.60 31.77 -8.77
N THR A 114 10.50 33.04 -8.41
CA THR A 114 11.03 33.59 -7.15
C THR A 114 10.22 33.17 -5.91
N LEU A 115 10.81 33.26 -4.72
CA LEU A 115 10.11 33.01 -3.44
C LEU A 115 8.83 33.83 -3.29
N ASN A 116 8.86 35.12 -3.65
CA ASN A 116 7.68 35.99 -3.57
C ASN A 116 6.56 35.55 -4.51
N GLN A 117 6.90 34.99 -5.68
CA GLN A 117 5.91 34.44 -6.60
C GLN A 117 5.32 33.13 -6.05
N LYS A 118 6.14 32.26 -5.45
CA LYS A 118 5.65 31.03 -4.79
C LYS A 118 4.68 31.37 -3.67
N GLU A 119 5.02 32.34 -2.82
CA GLU A 119 4.15 32.85 -1.76
C GLU A 119 2.83 33.42 -2.31
N ALA A 120 2.87 34.17 -3.42
CA ALA A 120 1.67 34.67 -4.08
C ALA A 120 0.78 33.54 -4.64
N ILE A 121 1.37 32.51 -5.24
CA ILE A 121 0.65 31.34 -5.77
C ILE A 121 0.00 30.56 -4.63
N VAL A 122 0.75 30.28 -3.56
CA VAL A 122 0.24 29.64 -2.33
C VAL A 122 -0.97 30.39 -1.77
N ASN A 123 -0.89 31.72 -1.68
CA ASN A 123 -2.02 32.54 -1.24
C ASN A 123 -3.23 32.45 -2.19
N LYS A 124 -3.00 32.31 -3.50
CA LYS A 124 -4.07 32.09 -4.49
C LYS A 124 -4.70 30.70 -4.32
N ILE A 125 -3.90 29.67 -4.04
CA ILE A 125 -4.38 28.31 -3.75
C ILE A 125 -5.31 28.31 -2.54
N LEU A 126 -4.86 28.89 -1.41
CA LEU A 126 -5.66 28.97 -0.17
C LEU A 126 -6.99 29.72 -0.36
N LYS A 127 -7.02 30.73 -1.25
CA LYS A 127 -8.24 31.46 -1.60
C LYS A 127 -9.17 30.68 -2.54
N LYS A 128 -8.63 29.87 -3.45
CA LYS A 128 -9.40 29.15 -4.46
C LYS A 128 -10.05 27.89 -3.89
N ASN A 129 -9.32 27.12 -3.10
CA ASN A 129 -9.83 25.90 -2.48
C ASN A 129 -9.10 25.66 -1.15
N LEU A 130 -9.77 25.93 -0.03
CA LEU A 130 -9.13 25.83 1.26
C LEU A 130 -8.95 24.37 1.73
N ASP A 131 -9.93 23.51 1.48
CA ASP A 131 -9.92 22.12 1.95
C ASP A 131 -8.77 21.33 1.35
N ILE A 132 -8.46 21.56 0.06
CA ILE A 132 -7.28 20.96 -0.61
C ILE A 132 -6.03 21.81 -0.35
N GLY A 133 -6.16 23.13 -0.43
CA GLY A 133 -5.04 24.05 -0.39
C GLY A 133 -4.34 24.10 0.95
N PHE A 134 -5.06 24.05 2.07
CA PHE A 134 -4.49 24.15 3.40
C PHE A 134 -3.50 23.00 3.71
N PRO A 135 -3.89 21.71 3.64
CA PRO A 135 -2.94 20.62 3.88
C PRO A 135 -1.81 20.60 2.85
N LEU A 136 -2.09 20.95 1.59
CA LEU A 136 -1.07 21.02 0.55
C LEU A 136 -0.01 22.10 0.84
N VAL A 137 -0.41 23.26 1.35
CA VAL A 137 0.52 24.35 1.67
C VAL A 137 1.35 24.05 2.91
N VAL A 138 0.76 23.37 3.91
CA VAL A 138 1.52 22.85 5.07
C VAL A 138 2.64 21.92 4.58
N GLU A 139 2.33 21.02 3.65
CA GLU A 139 3.31 20.11 3.07
C GLU A 139 4.40 20.84 2.25
N ILE A 140 4.04 21.87 1.47
CA ILE A 140 5.02 22.68 0.71
C ILE A 140 6.10 23.29 1.62
N ILE A 141 5.71 23.80 2.80
CA ILE A 141 6.65 24.49 3.69
C ILE A 141 7.47 23.54 4.56
N SER A 142 6.99 22.33 4.83
CA SER A 142 7.67 21.35 5.67
C SER A 142 8.56 20.36 4.93
N ARG A 143 8.32 20.14 3.63
CA ARG A 143 9.03 19.12 2.87
C ARG A 143 10.52 19.42 2.70
N ASP A 144 11.34 18.38 2.79
CA ASP A 144 12.81 18.42 2.73
C ASP A 144 13.40 17.61 1.56
N SER A 145 12.54 16.89 0.84
CA SER A 145 12.87 16.02 -0.29
C SER A 145 11.91 16.25 -1.46
N TYR A 146 12.25 15.79 -2.66
CA TYR A 146 11.38 15.87 -3.83
C TYR A 146 11.47 14.57 -4.63
N THR A 147 10.38 14.19 -5.28
CA THR A 147 10.34 13.02 -6.17
C THR A 147 10.02 13.47 -7.58
N CYS A 148 10.76 13.00 -8.59
CA CYS A 148 10.46 13.29 -9.99
C CYS A 148 10.63 12.04 -10.85
N ALA A 149 9.98 12.03 -12.01
CA ALA A 149 10.20 10.98 -13.02
C ALA A 149 11.59 11.11 -13.65
N SER A 150 12.17 9.97 -14.04
CA SER A 150 13.40 9.93 -14.86
C SER A 150 13.10 10.58 -16.22
N ARG A 151 13.72 11.73 -16.51
CA ARG A 151 13.64 12.41 -17.82
C ARG A 151 14.99 12.46 -18.50
N ALA A 152 15.14 11.76 -19.62
CA ALA A 152 16.31 11.91 -20.49
C ALA A 152 16.31 13.30 -21.15
N GLY A 153 17.46 13.98 -21.16
CA GLY A 153 17.73 15.10 -22.08
C GLY A 153 17.65 16.51 -21.50
N LYS A 154 17.33 16.69 -20.22
CA LYS A 154 17.09 18.03 -19.69
C LYS A 154 18.38 18.79 -19.37
N LYS A 155 18.61 19.94 -20.02
CA LYS A 155 19.60 20.93 -19.56
C LYS A 155 19.17 21.51 -18.22
N ARG A 156 19.89 21.17 -17.14
CA ARG A 156 19.73 21.86 -15.86
C ARG A 156 20.28 23.28 -16.00
N ASN A 157 19.40 24.28 -15.85
CA ASN A 157 19.86 25.65 -15.67
C ASN A 157 20.56 25.76 -14.32
N SER A 158 21.76 26.34 -14.30
CA SER A 158 22.45 26.74 -13.08
C SER A 158 21.56 27.72 -12.31
N THR A 159 21.15 27.36 -11.09
CA THR A 159 20.30 28.19 -10.23
C THR A 159 21.01 28.50 -8.93
N ASP A 160 20.93 29.77 -8.48
CA ASP A 160 21.44 30.18 -7.18
C ASP A 160 20.75 29.40 -6.06
N MET A 161 21.53 28.92 -5.09
CA MET A 161 21.01 28.22 -3.92
C MET A 161 20.22 29.17 -3.00
N ILE A 162 19.06 28.73 -2.53
CA ILE A 162 18.29 29.45 -1.50
C ILE A 162 18.93 29.17 -0.14
N THR A 163 19.30 30.23 0.57
CA THR A 163 19.91 30.10 1.91
C THR A 163 18.86 29.70 2.96
N ILE A 164 19.30 29.01 4.01
CA ILE A 164 18.43 28.60 5.14
C ILE A 164 17.65 29.80 5.73
N PRO A 165 18.25 30.99 5.98
CA PRO A 165 17.49 32.12 6.49
C PRO A 165 16.38 32.61 5.55
N LYS A 166 16.63 32.64 4.23
CA LYS A 166 15.62 33.03 3.23
C LYS A 166 14.47 32.02 3.16
N LYS A 167 14.78 30.73 3.24
CA LYS A 167 13.78 29.66 3.35
C LYS A 167 12.91 29.88 4.60
N GLN A 168 13.54 30.05 5.76
CA GLN A 168 12.84 30.19 7.04
C GLN A 168 11.97 31.47 7.08
N GLU A 169 12.44 32.59 6.54
CA GLU A 169 11.66 33.83 6.45
C GLU A 169 10.40 33.66 5.60
N CYS A 170 10.51 32.96 4.45
CA CYS A 170 9.37 32.65 3.59
C CYS A 170 8.39 31.70 4.28
N ASN A 171 8.90 30.63 4.90
CA ASN A 171 8.10 29.70 5.70
C ASN A 171 7.35 30.42 6.81
N ASN A 172 7.98 31.34 7.53
CA ASN A 172 7.35 32.10 8.60
C ASN A 172 6.17 32.94 8.11
N ARG A 173 6.28 33.58 6.94
CA ARG A 173 5.17 34.38 6.37
C ARG A 173 3.99 33.49 5.97
N ILE A 174 4.27 32.37 5.30
CA ILE A 174 3.25 31.41 4.89
C ILE A 174 2.57 30.78 6.11
N ALA A 175 3.35 30.29 7.07
CA ALA A 175 2.84 29.69 8.30
C ALA A 175 2.04 30.69 9.15
N GLY A 176 2.49 31.95 9.25
CA GLY A 176 1.72 33.01 9.93
C GLY A 176 0.34 33.20 9.31
N ARG A 177 0.22 33.14 7.98
CA ARG A 177 -1.08 33.20 7.30
C ARG A 177 -1.93 31.96 7.58
N LEU A 178 -1.33 30.76 7.60
CA LEU A 178 -2.04 29.53 7.94
C LEU A 178 -2.61 29.58 9.37
N PHE A 179 -1.83 30.05 10.36
CA PHE A 179 -2.31 30.26 11.72
C PHE A 179 -3.48 31.25 11.78
N SER A 180 -3.38 32.39 11.10
CA SER A 180 -4.50 33.35 11.03
C SER A 180 -5.78 32.71 10.49
N ILE A 181 -5.68 31.94 9.40
CA ILE A 181 -6.82 31.22 8.82
C ILE A 181 -7.40 30.21 9.82
N ALA A 182 -6.54 29.42 10.47
CA ALA A 182 -6.98 28.41 11.43
C ALA A 182 -7.71 29.04 12.63
N PHE A 183 -7.23 30.18 13.13
CA PHE A 183 -7.89 30.95 14.19
C PHE A 183 -9.19 31.61 13.75
N GLU A 184 -9.23 32.23 12.56
CA GLU A 184 -10.42 32.86 11.99
C GLU A 184 -11.57 31.82 11.83
N LEU A 185 -11.22 30.62 11.37
CA LEU A 185 -12.18 29.53 11.16
C LEU A 185 -12.44 28.70 12.41
N LYS A 186 -11.67 28.89 13.49
CA LYS A 186 -11.70 28.07 14.70
C LYS A 186 -11.58 26.58 14.39
N ASN A 187 -10.73 26.24 13.43
CA ASN A 187 -10.59 24.88 12.95
C ASN A 187 -9.43 24.16 13.69
N PRO A 188 -9.74 23.18 14.57
CA PRO A 188 -8.71 22.48 15.34
C PRO A 188 -7.82 21.56 14.49
N ASP A 189 -8.35 20.99 13.40
CA ASP A 189 -7.59 20.09 12.53
C ASP A 189 -6.50 20.88 11.78
N TYR A 190 -6.84 22.09 11.34
CA TYR A 190 -5.89 23.01 10.71
C TYR A 190 -4.79 23.44 11.68
N LEU A 191 -5.12 23.71 12.94
CA LEU A 191 -4.11 24.00 13.97
C LEU A 191 -3.19 22.81 14.21
N MET A 192 -3.75 21.61 14.34
CA MET A 192 -2.98 20.39 14.54
C MET A 192 -2.02 20.14 13.38
N LEU A 193 -2.47 20.33 12.13
CA LEU A 193 -1.62 20.19 10.93
C LEU A 193 -0.44 21.15 10.95
N ILE A 194 -0.66 22.44 11.26
CA ILE A 194 0.44 23.41 11.32
C ILE A 194 1.40 23.04 12.45
N ILE A 195 0.89 22.83 13.67
CA ILE A 195 1.69 22.58 14.88
C ILE A 195 2.55 21.31 14.76
N LYS A 196 2.11 20.30 13.99
CA LYS A 196 2.92 19.12 13.70
C LYS A 196 4.23 19.45 12.98
N GLU A 197 4.23 20.50 12.17
CA GLU A 197 5.37 20.97 11.39
C GLU A 197 6.16 22.08 12.10
N TYR A 198 6.13 22.13 13.44
CA TYR A 198 6.73 23.21 14.26
C TYR A 198 8.20 23.52 13.92
N SER A 199 8.98 22.53 13.50
CA SER A 199 10.40 22.69 13.18
C SER A 199 10.65 23.37 11.82
N SER A 200 9.61 23.54 10.99
CA SER A 200 9.71 24.14 9.65
C SER A 200 9.74 25.67 9.65
N TYR A 201 9.45 26.32 10.77
CA TYR A 201 9.37 27.77 10.93
C TYR A 201 9.93 28.19 12.30
N SER A 202 10.04 29.48 12.61
CA SER A 202 10.80 29.95 13.77
C SER A 202 10.04 29.86 15.11
N VAL A 203 10.81 29.81 16.20
CA VAL A 203 10.31 29.78 17.59
C VAL A 203 9.44 31.00 17.89
N GLU A 204 9.84 32.18 17.42
CA GLU A 204 9.12 33.44 17.66
C GLU A 204 7.72 33.43 17.04
N LEU A 205 7.56 32.81 15.86
CA LEU A 205 6.26 32.68 15.23
C LEU A 205 5.33 31.78 16.06
N LEU A 206 5.85 30.66 16.56
CA LEU A 206 5.10 29.74 17.41
C LEU A 206 4.67 30.37 18.72
N GLU A 207 5.57 31.10 19.39
CA GLU A 207 5.28 31.79 20.64
C GLU A 207 4.22 32.89 20.42
N LYS A 208 4.32 33.63 19.31
CA LYS A 208 3.30 34.60 18.92
C LYS A 208 1.95 33.93 18.69
N ALA A 209 1.91 32.81 17.95
CA ALA A 209 0.68 32.08 17.71
C ALA A 209 0.08 31.50 19.00
N ALA A 210 0.91 31.00 19.93
CA ALA A 210 0.46 30.56 21.25
C ALA A 210 -0.16 31.70 22.07
N ALA A 211 0.42 32.91 21.99
CA ALA A 211 -0.11 34.07 22.68
C ALA A 211 -1.51 34.47 22.18
N GLU A 212 -1.76 34.34 20.88
CA GLU A 212 -3.04 34.64 20.22
C GLU A 212 -4.10 33.52 20.41
N TYR A 213 -3.67 32.29 20.72
CA TYR A 213 -4.57 31.16 20.93
C TYR A 213 -5.47 31.34 22.17
N ASN A 214 -6.76 31.03 21.99
CA ASN A 214 -7.75 30.98 23.06
C ASN A 214 -8.49 29.64 23.05
N ALA A 215 -8.31 28.83 24.11
CA ALA A 215 -8.94 27.51 24.26
C ALA A 215 -10.48 27.58 24.27
N ASP A 216 -11.06 28.67 24.76
CA ASP A 216 -12.52 28.83 24.86
C ASP A 216 -13.23 28.88 23.48
N HIS A 217 -12.47 29.04 22.39
CA HIS A 217 -13.00 29.01 21.03
C HIS A 217 -13.13 27.60 20.44
N TYR A 218 -12.64 26.57 21.13
CA TYR A 218 -12.56 25.19 20.64
C TYR A 218 -13.31 24.22 21.56
N SER A 219 -13.62 23.03 21.04
CA SER A 219 -14.20 21.96 21.87
C SER A 219 -13.17 21.46 22.89
N GLU A 220 -13.63 21.02 24.06
CA GLU A 220 -12.75 20.47 25.10
C GLU A 220 -11.96 19.26 24.61
N THR A 221 -12.60 18.42 23.79
CA THR A 221 -11.96 17.29 23.12
C THR A 221 -10.77 17.79 22.31
N SER A 222 -10.97 18.69 21.34
CA SER A 222 -9.91 19.21 20.48
C SER A 222 -8.77 19.90 21.26
N VAL A 223 -9.10 20.62 22.33
CA VAL A 223 -8.09 21.25 23.21
C VAL A 223 -7.23 20.20 23.90
N ASN A 224 -7.86 19.17 24.48
CA ASN A 224 -7.14 18.04 25.09
C ASN A 224 -6.32 17.27 24.04
N GLU A 225 -6.81 17.16 22.82
CA GLU A 225 -6.09 16.49 21.74
C GLU A 225 -4.77 17.19 21.40
N LEU A 226 -4.84 18.52 21.27
CA LEU A 226 -3.68 19.36 21.04
C LEU A 226 -2.73 19.36 22.24
N ASN A 227 -3.27 19.46 23.45
CA ASN A 227 -2.47 19.43 24.68
C ASN A 227 -1.66 18.14 24.81
N PHE A 228 -2.29 16.99 24.54
CA PHE A 228 -1.61 15.70 24.55
C PHE A 228 -0.48 15.65 23.52
N TYR A 229 -0.72 16.07 22.27
CA TYR A 229 0.31 16.10 21.24
C TYR A 229 1.53 16.94 21.67
N LEU A 230 1.28 18.14 22.20
CA LEU A 230 2.32 19.04 22.66
C LEU A 230 3.11 18.47 23.85
N ARG A 231 2.43 17.88 24.83
CA ARG A 231 3.08 17.19 25.96
C ARG A 231 3.94 16.04 25.48
N ASN A 232 3.43 15.22 24.56
CA ASN A 232 4.18 14.11 23.99
C ASN A 232 5.44 14.59 23.26
N ARG A 233 5.29 15.64 22.44
CA ARG A 233 6.44 16.23 21.74
C ARG A 233 7.46 16.83 22.73
N PHE A 234 7.01 17.56 23.75
CA PHE A 234 7.87 18.10 24.80
C PHE A 234 8.64 16.99 25.52
N TYR A 235 7.94 15.92 25.91
CA TYR A 235 8.52 14.73 26.53
C TYR A 235 9.60 14.10 25.62
N SER A 236 9.29 13.84 24.35
CA SER A 236 10.25 13.24 23.41
C SER A 236 11.51 14.09 23.22
N ILE A 237 11.37 15.42 23.06
CA ILE A 237 12.51 16.32 22.89
C ILE A 237 13.42 16.28 24.14
N LYS A 238 12.83 16.25 25.34
CA LYS A 238 13.58 16.15 26.60
C LYS A 238 14.24 14.79 26.79
N GLN A 239 13.51 13.70 26.54
CA GLN A 239 13.99 12.33 26.75
C GLN A 239 15.15 11.98 25.81
N TYR A 240 15.03 12.35 24.52
CA TYR A 240 16.03 12.02 23.50
C TYR A 240 17.05 13.14 23.25
N LYS A 241 16.98 14.25 24.00
CA LYS A 241 17.88 15.40 23.93
C LYS A 241 18.18 15.87 22.49
N SER A 242 17.15 15.90 21.62
CA SER A 242 17.28 16.31 20.22
C SER A 242 17.87 17.72 20.12
N GLU A 243 19.12 17.87 19.68
CA GLU A 243 19.78 19.18 19.54
C GLU A 243 19.04 20.10 18.57
N TYR A 244 18.45 19.51 17.52
CA TYR A 244 17.70 20.23 16.49
C TYR A 244 16.37 20.79 17.02
N ASP A 245 15.67 20.03 17.86
CA ASP A 245 14.35 20.41 18.38
C ASP A 245 14.41 21.16 19.72
N TYR A 246 15.53 21.07 20.45
CA TYR A 246 15.70 21.69 21.77
C TYR A 246 15.35 23.19 21.79
N PRO A 247 15.68 24.01 20.77
CA PRO A 247 15.30 25.42 20.72
C PRO A 247 13.79 25.68 20.76
N TYR A 248 12.96 24.70 20.38
CA TYR A 248 11.51 24.84 20.29
C TYR A 248 10.78 24.53 21.61
N LEU A 249 11.49 24.08 22.66
CA LEU A 249 10.88 23.72 23.94
C LEU A 249 10.08 24.89 24.57
N SER A 250 10.58 26.13 24.48
CA SER A 250 9.89 27.31 25.04
C SER A 250 8.55 27.56 24.34
N ALA A 251 8.54 27.48 23.02
CA ALA A 251 7.33 27.60 22.21
C ALA A 251 6.31 26.50 22.52
N ILE A 252 6.77 25.25 22.60
CA ILE A 252 5.90 24.11 22.92
C ILE A 252 5.32 24.26 24.33
N GLU A 253 6.13 24.67 25.31
CA GLU A 253 5.67 24.93 26.68
C GLU A 253 4.62 26.06 26.74
N ALA A 254 4.81 27.14 25.97
CA ALA A 254 3.82 28.21 25.85
C ALA A 254 2.47 27.68 25.33
N TRP A 255 2.49 26.79 24.33
CA TRP A 255 1.30 26.12 23.82
C TRP A 255 0.67 25.15 24.84
N ILE A 256 1.47 24.38 25.60
CA ILE A 256 0.96 23.50 26.67
C ILE A 256 0.20 24.32 27.71
N ASN A 257 0.76 25.46 28.14
CA ASN A 257 0.13 26.34 29.12
C ASN A 257 -1.21 26.89 28.63
N LYS A 258 -1.31 27.19 27.34
CA LYS A 258 -2.54 27.72 26.71
C LYS A 258 -3.60 26.67 26.43
N THR A 259 -3.22 25.40 26.34
CA THR A 259 -4.10 24.27 26.06
C THR A 259 -4.41 23.43 27.29
N THR A 260 -3.82 23.74 28.45
CA THR A 260 -4.15 23.07 29.72
C THR A 260 -5.45 23.65 30.26
N LEU A 261 -6.49 22.81 30.36
CA LEU A 261 -7.80 23.21 30.87
C LEU A 261 -7.75 23.55 32.37
N LYS A 262 -8.66 24.39 32.84
CA LYS A 262 -8.70 24.84 34.25
C LYS A 262 -9.31 23.78 35.19
N ASP A 263 -10.24 22.97 34.70
CA ASP A 263 -10.87 21.91 35.49
C ASP A 263 -9.89 20.75 35.70
N LYS A 264 -9.75 20.30 36.95
CA LYS A 264 -8.74 19.30 37.33
C LYS A 264 -8.99 17.93 36.68
N LEU A 265 -10.26 17.51 36.60
CA LEU A 265 -10.61 16.25 35.93
C LEU A 265 -10.21 16.34 34.45
N LYS A 266 -10.68 17.37 33.74
CA LYS A 266 -10.43 17.53 32.30
C LYS A 266 -8.95 17.69 31.96
N SER A 267 -8.21 18.46 32.76
CA SER A 267 -6.76 18.68 32.60
C SER A 267 -5.89 17.47 32.95
N SER A 268 -6.47 16.42 33.54
CA SER A 268 -5.77 15.17 33.86
C SER A 268 -6.00 14.09 32.81
N LEU A 269 -6.95 14.26 31.88
CA LEU A 269 -7.33 13.23 30.90
C LEU A 269 -6.24 12.89 29.89
N TRP A 270 -5.26 13.79 29.66
CA TRP A 270 -4.12 13.50 28.77
C TRP A 270 -3.35 12.25 29.20
N ALA A 271 -3.35 11.90 30.50
CA ALA A 271 -2.64 10.73 31.01
C ALA A 271 -3.26 9.41 30.53
N TYR A 272 -4.52 9.42 30.10
CA TYR A 272 -5.28 8.23 29.70
C TYR A 272 -5.54 8.14 28.20
N ARG A 273 -4.98 9.05 27.39
CA ARG A 273 -5.34 9.09 25.96
C ARG A 273 -4.81 7.90 25.17
N GLU A 274 -3.54 7.51 25.39
CA GLU A 274 -2.85 6.43 24.68
C GLU A 274 -2.23 5.45 25.66
N THR A 275 -2.21 4.16 25.33
CA THR A 275 -1.82 3.11 26.28
C THR A 275 -0.32 3.10 26.57
N TYR A 276 0.51 3.27 25.54
CA TYR A 276 1.97 3.18 25.61
C TYR A 276 2.66 4.49 26.00
N THR A 277 1.98 5.63 25.82
CA THR A 277 2.59 6.95 26.00
C THR A 277 1.93 7.65 27.18
N CYS A 278 2.74 8.05 28.14
CA CYS A 278 2.33 8.91 29.24
C CYS A 278 3.36 10.03 29.37
N PRO A 279 3.15 11.18 28.71
CA PRO A 279 4.15 12.25 28.64
C PRO A 279 4.19 13.08 29.93
N ALA A 280 4.41 12.41 31.05
CA ALA A 280 4.59 13.03 32.36
C ALA A 280 6.08 13.34 32.56
N ASN A 281 6.38 14.56 32.98
CA ASN A 281 7.77 14.99 33.21
C ASN A 281 8.52 14.13 34.23
N ILE A 282 7.80 13.45 35.14
CA ILE A 282 8.37 12.51 36.13
C ILE A 282 9.05 11.29 35.49
N PHE A 283 8.75 10.98 34.23
CA PHE A 283 9.31 9.85 33.49
C PHE A 283 10.46 10.24 32.55
N ILE A 284 10.92 11.49 32.60
CA ILE A 284 12.10 11.91 31.85
C ILE A 284 13.33 11.37 32.58
N SER A 285 14.12 10.55 31.90
CA SER A 285 15.35 9.96 32.40
C SER A 285 16.58 10.74 31.90
N GLU A 286 17.67 10.71 32.66
CA GLU A 286 18.97 11.21 32.19
C GLU A 286 19.63 10.26 31.16
N ASP A 287 19.23 8.98 31.19
CA ASP A 287 19.66 7.93 30.26
C ASP A 287 18.81 7.95 28.98
N GLU A 288 19.46 8.21 27.84
CA GLU A 288 18.85 8.28 26.52
C GLU A 288 18.35 6.92 26.00
N ASN A 289 18.90 5.81 26.51
CA ASN A 289 18.47 4.46 26.18
C ASN A 289 17.43 3.91 27.18
N TYR A 290 16.95 4.75 28.09
CA TYR A 290 15.95 4.34 29.07
C TYR A 290 14.64 3.99 28.37
N ILE A 291 14.31 2.70 28.38
CA ILE A 291 12.98 2.21 28.04
C ILE A 291 12.17 2.28 29.33
N LEU A 292 11.18 3.17 29.36
CA LEU A 292 10.25 3.28 30.47
C LEU A 292 9.48 1.97 30.62
N ASP A 293 9.62 1.35 31.80
CA ASP A 293 8.84 0.18 32.16
C ASP A 293 7.34 0.54 32.21
N ASP A 294 6.48 -0.39 31.81
CA ASP A 294 5.02 -0.15 31.76
C ASP A 294 4.45 0.02 33.19
N GLU A 295 5.07 -0.59 34.20
CA GLU A 295 4.52 -0.64 35.57
C GLU A 295 4.54 0.73 36.31
N PRO A 296 5.63 1.53 36.30
CA PRO A 296 5.60 2.90 36.84
C PRO A 296 4.51 3.80 36.23
N VAL A 297 4.31 3.71 34.91
CA VAL A 297 3.24 4.45 34.21
C VAL A 297 1.87 3.98 34.68
N ARG A 298 1.70 2.66 34.78
CA ARG A 298 0.48 2.04 35.27
C ARG A 298 0.16 2.50 36.69
N GLN A 299 1.14 2.49 37.60
CA GLN A 299 0.94 2.92 38.98
C GLN A 299 0.61 4.42 39.08
N PHE A 300 1.27 5.27 38.30
CA PHE A 300 0.94 6.70 38.22
C PHE A 300 -0.52 6.92 37.80
N ARG A 301 -0.97 6.22 36.76
CA ARG A 301 -2.37 6.28 36.31
C ARG A 301 -3.33 5.76 37.37
N LYS A 302 -3.02 4.65 38.07
CA LYS A 302 -3.87 4.14 39.17
C LYS A 302 -4.02 5.19 40.27
N ASN A 303 -2.93 5.81 40.71
CA ASN A 303 -2.95 6.84 41.76
C ASN A 303 -3.74 8.08 41.33
N LEU A 304 -3.51 8.56 40.10
CA LEU A 304 -4.23 9.71 39.55
C LEU A 304 -5.73 9.42 39.44
N LEU A 305 -6.12 8.21 39.02
CA LEU A 305 -7.52 7.83 38.91
C LEU A 305 -8.20 7.77 40.28
N GLN A 306 -7.53 7.20 41.29
CA GLN A 306 -8.05 7.17 42.66
C GLN A 306 -8.31 8.59 43.18
N GLU A 307 -7.37 9.52 43.00
CA GLU A 307 -7.54 10.92 43.40
C GLU A 307 -8.73 11.59 42.69
N LEU A 308 -8.93 11.29 41.40
CA LEU A 308 -10.05 11.79 40.63
C LEU A 308 -11.39 11.19 41.09
N ILE A 309 -11.44 9.89 41.40
CA ILE A 309 -12.65 9.24 41.93
C ILE A 309 -13.01 9.80 43.31
N GLU A 310 -12.03 10.02 44.18
CA GLU A 310 -12.26 10.66 45.50
C GLU A 310 -12.89 12.05 45.36
N SER A 311 -12.50 12.79 44.32
CA SER A 311 -12.96 14.17 44.09
C SER A 311 -14.26 14.27 43.29
N TYR A 312 -14.52 13.34 42.37
CA TYR A 312 -15.57 13.44 41.35
C TYR A 312 -16.50 12.23 41.25
N GLY A 313 -16.22 11.14 41.97
CA GLY A 313 -17.01 9.90 41.97
C GLY A 313 -17.05 9.24 40.59
N GLU A 314 -18.21 8.67 40.23
CA GLU A 314 -18.46 8.01 38.93
C GLU A 314 -18.15 8.90 37.73
N LYS A 315 -18.26 10.24 37.88
CA LYS A 315 -17.94 11.17 36.79
C LYS A 315 -16.48 11.07 36.34
N ALA A 316 -15.56 10.69 37.24
CA ALA A 316 -14.17 10.45 36.86
C ALA A 316 -14.03 9.22 35.97
N ILE A 317 -14.75 8.14 36.29
CA ILE A 317 -14.74 6.88 35.53
C ILE A 317 -15.29 7.13 34.12
N ILE A 318 -16.44 7.80 34.04
CA ILE A 318 -17.08 8.14 32.75
C ILE A 318 -16.16 9.02 31.91
N ALA A 319 -15.59 10.08 32.48
CA ALA A 319 -14.69 10.98 31.74
C ALA A 319 -13.44 10.27 31.22
N ILE A 320 -12.92 9.27 31.95
CA ILE A 320 -11.79 8.47 31.47
C ILE A 320 -12.20 7.56 30.32
N ILE A 321 -13.33 6.85 30.44
CA ILE A 321 -13.87 6.01 29.36
C ILE A 321 -14.10 6.81 28.08
N GLU A 322 -14.58 8.05 28.19
CA GLU A 322 -14.74 8.97 27.06
C GLU A 322 -13.39 9.34 26.43
N SER A 323 -12.34 9.49 27.25
CA SER A 323 -11.01 9.98 26.84
C SER A 323 -10.06 8.92 26.25
N ILE A 324 -10.17 7.65 26.68
CA ILE A 324 -9.27 6.57 26.27
C ILE A 324 -9.44 6.19 24.79
N SER A 325 -8.36 5.79 24.13
CA SER A 325 -8.42 5.14 22.81
C SER A 325 -9.13 3.77 22.88
N ASP A 326 -9.67 3.29 21.76
CA ASP A 326 -10.29 1.96 21.71
C ASP A 326 -9.24 0.84 21.58
N GLU A 327 -8.45 0.65 22.63
CA GLU A 327 -7.35 -0.31 22.71
C GLU A 327 -7.54 -1.29 23.88
N GLY A 328 -7.38 -2.60 23.63
CA GLY A 328 -7.65 -3.65 24.63
C GLY A 328 -6.85 -3.52 25.95
N ARG A 329 -5.66 -2.90 25.91
CA ARG A 329 -4.87 -2.60 27.13
C ARG A 329 -5.64 -1.75 28.15
N TRP A 330 -6.52 -0.87 27.70
CA TRP A 330 -7.38 -0.14 28.64
C TRP A 330 -8.41 -1.04 29.31
N GLY A 331 -8.90 -2.08 28.63
CA GLY A 331 -9.81 -3.06 29.23
C GLY A 331 -9.13 -3.79 30.39
N HIS A 332 -7.88 -4.25 30.16
CA HIS A 332 -7.01 -4.84 31.18
C HIS A 332 -6.66 -3.87 32.33
N PHE A 333 -6.57 -2.57 32.04
CA PHE A 333 -6.33 -1.56 33.07
C PHE A 333 -7.56 -1.36 33.95
N LEU A 334 -8.76 -1.33 33.35
CA LEU A 334 -10.03 -1.17 34.07
C LEU A 334 -10.37 -2.41 34.92
N SER A 335 -10.19 -3.62 34.40
CA SER A 335 -10.42 -4.88 35.14
C SER A 335 -9.53 -5.02 36.37
N ASP A 336 -8.26 -4.59 36.28
CA ASP A 336 -7.33 -4.60 37.40
C ASP A 336 -7.67 -3.57 38.50
N LEU A 337 -8.52 -2.59 38.19
CA LEU A 337 -8.86 -1.49 39.08
C LEU A 337 -10.24 -1.64 39.72
N PHE A 338 -11.19 -2.18 38.97
CA PHE A 338 -12.59 -2.21 39.35
C PHE A 338 -13.07 -3.63 39.61
N GLY A 339 -13.93 -3.77 40.61
CA GLY A 339 -14.51 -5.05 40.97
C GLY A 339 -15.79 -5.34 40.18
N ASN A 340 -16.58 -6.27 40.71
CA ASN A 340 -17.88 -6.61 40.14
C ASN A 340 -18.93 -5.51 40.34
N ASP A 341 -18.73 -4.61 41.31
CA ASP A 341 -19.70 -3.57 41.68
C ASP A 341 -19.83 -2.50 40.59
N GLU A 342 -18.73 -2.18 39.89
CA GLU A 342 -18.71 -1.21 38.78
C GLU A 342 -18.96 -1.84 37.40
N PHE A 343 -19.21 -3.16 37.32
CA PHE A 343 -19.30 -3.89 36.06
C PHE A 343 -20.33 -3.27 35.09
N ASP A 344 -21.57 -3.09 35.54
CA ASP A 344 -22.65 -2.56 34.69
C ASP A 344 -22.34 -1.10 34.26
N LEU A 345 -21.80 -0.27 35.18
CA LEU A 345 -21.38 1.12 34.89
C LEU A 345 -20.32 1.16 33.78
N ILE A 346 -19.28 0.32 33.88
CA ILE A 346 -18.18 0.29 32.92
C ILE A 346 -18.66 -0.23 31.57
N THR A 347 -19.39 -1.35 31.55
CA THR A 347 -19.85 -1.95 30.29
C THR A 347 -20.81 -1.03 29.53
N ASP A 348 -21.74 -0.38 30.23
CA ASP A 348 -22.70 0.53 29.62
C ASP A 348 -22.03 1.76 29.01
N ASN A 349 -21.05 2.34 29.72
CA ASN A 349 -20.31 3.51 29.22
C ASN A 349 -19.34 3.15 28.08
N LEU A 350 -18.73 1.96 28.10
CA LEU A 350 -17.89 1.50 26.98
C LEU A 350 -18.72 1.26 25.72
N LEU A 351 -19.93 0.69 25.84
CA LEU A 351 -20.87 0.55 24.73
C LEU A 351 -21.33 1.91 24.20
N LEU A 352 -21.75 2.81 25.09
CA LEU A 352 -22.19 4.17 24.73
C LEU A 352 -21.12 4.92 23.92
N ASN A 353 -19.85 4.75 24.30
CA ASN A 353 -18.70 5.38 23.64
C ASN A 353 -18.08 4.54 22.50
N LYS A 354 -18.72 3.42 22.12
CA LYS A 354 -18.28 2.50 21.06
C LYS A 354 -16.84 2.01 21.22
N LYS A 355 -16.42 1.76 22.47
CA LYS A 355 -15.08 1.27 22.83
C LYS A 355 -15.05 -0.26 22.84
N ILE A 356 -15.25 -0.87 21.67
CA ILE A 356 -15.47 -2.32 21.55
C ILE A 356 -14.23 -3.13 21.94
N ASN A 357 -13.03 -2.70 21.56
CA ASN A 357 -11.80 -3.42 21.92
C ASN A 357 -11.56 -3.35 23.43
N VAL A 358 -11.75 -2.17 24.04
CA VAL A 358 -11.64 -1.99 25.51
C VAL A 358 -12.65 -2.88 26.23
N LEU A 359 -13.91 -2.86 25.79
CA LEU A 359 -14.97 -3.70 26.34
C LEU A 359 -14.61 -5.19 26.27
N THR A 360 -14.11 -5.66 25.12
CA THR A 360 -13.80 -7.08 24.95
C THR A 360 -12.69 -7.56 25.88
N SER A 361 -11.62 -6.78 26.05
CA SER A 361 -10.55 -7.09 27.00
C SER A 361 -11.01 -7.02 28.45
N TYR A 362 -11.87 -6.05 28.80
CA TYR A 362 -12.48 -5.97 30.13
C TYR A 362 -13.35 -7.19 30.44
N LEU A 363 -14.19 -7.61 29.49
CA LEU A 363 -15.04 -8.80 29.62
C LEU A 363 -14.23 -10.09 29.73
N ASP A 364 -13.12 -10.22 29.00
CA ASP A 364 -12.29 -11.43 29.04
C ASP A 364 -11.72 -11.73 30.45
N GLU A 365 -11.49 -10.69 31.25
CA GLU A 365 -10.96 -10.78 32.62
C GLU A 365 -12.05 -10.71 33.71
N SER A 366 -13.29 -10.42 33.31
CA SER A 366 -14.42 -10.33 34.22
C SER A 366 -15.00 -11.70 34.62
N ASP A 367 -15.84 -11.73 35.65
CA ASP A 367 -16.55 -12.95 36.05
C ASP A 367 -17.44 -13.47 34.91
N VAL A 368 -17.26 -14.76 34.60
CA VAL A 368 -17.90 -15.42 33.44
C VAL A 368 -19.44 -15.38 33.51
N ASN A 369 -20.04 -15.37 34.71
CA ASN A 369 -21.49 -15.30 34.84
C ASN A 369 -22.01 -13.88 34.56
N LEU A 370 -21.26 -12.84 34.94
CA LEU A 370 -21.59 -11.45 34.62
C LEU A 370 -21.49 -11.24 33.10
N VAL A 371 -20.43 -11.74 32.47
CA VAL A 371 -20.24 -11.66 31.01
C VAL A 371 -21.34 -12.41 30.28
N HIS A 372 -21.72 -13.61 30.71
CA HIS A 372 -22.83 -14.35 30.12
C HIS A 372 -24.16 -13.57 30.21
N ARG A 373 -24.47 -13.02 31.39
CA ARG A 373 -25.66 -12.17 31.58
C ARG A 373 -25.65 -10.96 30.66
N PHE A 374 -24.51 -10.27 30.57
CA PHE A 374 -24.30 -9.13 29.69
C PHE A 374 -24.51 -9.51 28.22
N LEU A 375 -23.85 -10.55 27.71
CA LEU A 375 -23.99 -10.97 26.32
C LEU A 375 -25.41 -11.41 25.99
N PHE A 376 -26.13 -12.07 26.91
CA PHE A 376 -27.51 -12.48 26.71
C PHE A 376 -28.45 -11.28 26.54
N GLN A 377 -28.23 -10.22 27.31
CA GLN A 377 -29.08 -9.02 27.34
C GLN A 377 -28.74 -8.00 26.24
N ASN A 378 -27.54 -8.06 25.66
CA ASN A 378 -27.06 -7.07 24.71
C ASN A 378 -27.21 -7.52 23.25
N GLU A 379 -27.94 -6.73 22.46
CA GLU A 379 -28.13 -6.97 21.02
C GLU A 379 -26.81 -6.83 20.24
N GLU A 380 -25.87 -6.03 20.75
CA GLU A 380 -24.54 -5.82 20.14
C GLU A 380 -23.58 -7.02 20.31
N ARG A 381 -24.00 -8.11 20.98
CA ARG A 381 -23.13 -9.27 21.23
C ARG A 381 -22.44 -9.83 19.98
N LYS A 382 -23.07 -9.69 18.80
CA LYS A 382 -22.50 -10.16 17.53
C LYS A 382 -21.22 -9.42 17.13
N GLN A 383 -21.04 -8.18 17.59
CA GLN A 383 -19.83 -7.38 17.37
C GLN A 383 -18.75 -7.68 18.43
N ILE A 384 -19.17 -8.09 19.63
CA ILE A 384 -18.31 -8.31 20.80
C ILE A 384 -17.68 -9.71 20.77
N ILE A 385 -18.51 -10.75 20.59
CA ILE A 385 -18.11 -12.15 20.69
C ILE A 385 -16.88 -12.52 19.85
N PRO A 386 -16.73 -12.07 18.58
CA PRO A 386 -15.56 -12.42 17.77
C PRO A 386 -14.21 -11.98 18.37
N ASN A 387 -14.23 -10.99 19.26
CA ASN A 387 -13.02 -10.42 19.86
C ASN A 387 -12.68 -11.04 21.23
N LEU A 388 -13.59 -11.78 21.88
CA LEU A 388 -13.37 -12.43 23.18
C LEU A 388 -12.43 -13.64 23.07
N TYR A 389 -11.50 -13.83 24.01
CA TYR A 389 -10.56 -14.95 24.05
C TYR A 389 -10.84 -15.95 25.18
N ASN A 390 -11.66 -15.60 26.17
CA ASN A 390 -11.94 -16.45 27.32
C ASN A 390 -12.79 -17.68 26.93
N LYS A 391 -12.12 -18.81 26.69
CA LYS A 391 -12.76 -20.08 26.29
C LYS A 391 -13.76 -20.63 27.31
N LYS A 392 -13.72 -20.19 28.57
CA LYS A 392 -14.73 -20.60 29.58
C LYS A 392 -16.14 -20.15 29.18
N LEU A 393 -16.27 -19.15 28.29
CA LEU A 393 -17.55 -18.69 27.77
C LEU A 393 -18.20 -19.70 26.82
N LEU A 394 -17.43 -20.56 26.16
CA LEU A 394 -17.93 -21.48 25.11
C LEU A 394 -19.06 -22.40 25.59
N ILE A 395 -19.11 -22.72 26.88
CA ILE A 395 -20.17 -23.56 27.47
C ILE A 395 -21.54 -22.87 27.50
N PHE A 396 -21.55 -21.53 27.47
CA PHE A 396 -22.75 -20.71 27.51
C PHE A 396 -23.17 -20.20 26.12
N LEU A 397 -22.30 -20.33 25.12
CA LEU A 397 -22.56 -19.83 23.76
C LEU A 397 -23.41 -20.83 22.96
N SER A 398 -24.36 -20.30 22.19
CA SER A 398 -25.08 -21.04 21.15
C SER A 398 -24.13 -21.44 20.01
N ASP A 399 -24.55 -22.36 19.13
CA ASP A 399 -23.73 -22.75 17.97
C ASP A 399 -23.50 -21.58 16.98
N GLU A 400 -24.45 -20.65 16.86
CA GLU A 400 -24.28 -19.41 16.08
C GLU A 400 -23.23 -18.49 16.73
N ASP A 401 -23.28 -18.35 18.06
CA ASP A 401 -22.33 -17.52 18.81
C ASP A 401 -20.92 -18.14 18.85
N LYS A 402 -20.81 -19.48 18.88
CA LYS A 402 -19.52 -20.17 18.74
C LYS A 402 -18.89 -19.90 17.39
N LYS A 403 -19.67 -19.89 16.31
CA LYS A 403 -19.17 -19.52 14.98
C LYS A 403 -18.58 -18.11 14.98
N LEU A 404 -19.25 -17.15 15.63
CA LEU A 404 -18.74 -15.79 15.81
C LEU A 404 -17.45 -15.78 16.64
N PHE A 405 -17.42 -16.51 17.75
CA PHE A 405 -16.25 -16.57 18.64
C PHE A 405 -14.99 -17.04 17.90
N TRP A 406 -15.11 -18.09 17.09
CA TRP A 406 -13.98 -18.69 16.35
C TRP A 406 -13.59 -17.91 15.08
N GLN A 407 -14.43 -16.99 14.60
CA GLN A 407 -14.26 -16.29 13.31
C GLN A 407 -12.93 -15.56 13.15
N LYS A 408 -12.35 -15.04 14.24
CA LYS A 408 -11.07 -14.30 14.24
C LYS A 408 -9.92 -15.06 14.88
N LYS A 409 -10.14 -16.29 15.34
CA LYS A 409 -9.15 -17.04 16.09
C LYS A 409 -8.16 -17.72 15.15
N ILE A 410 -6.93 -17.82 15.62
CA ILE A 410 -5.83 -18.50 14.95
C ILE A 410 -5.19 -19.48 15.92
N MET A 411 -4.75 -20.62 15.42
CA MET A 411 -3.93 -21.57 16.17
C MET A 411 -2.47 -21.25 15.91
N ARG A 412 -1.65 -21.24 16.96
CA ARG A 412 -0.18 -21.09 16.86
C ARG A 412 0.56 -22.28 17.45
N ILE A 413 -0.04 -22.91 18.45
CA ILE A 413 0.45 -24.11 19.12
C ILE A 413 -0.66 -25.14 18.98
N PHE A 414 -0.29 -26.39 18.68
CA PHE A 414 -1.28 -27.42 18.44
C PHE A 414 -2.13 -27.69 19.68
N SER A 415 -3.45 -27.68 19.50
CA SER A 415 -4.45 -28.09 20.47
C SER A 415 -5.56 -28.80 19.70
N GLU A 416 -5.88 -30.04 20.08
CA GLU A 416 -6.92 -30.82 19.40
C GLU A 416 -8.28 -30.10 19.42
N ASP A 417 -8.67 -29.54 20.56
CA ASP A 417 -9.93 -28.81 20.71
C ASP A 417 -9.99 -27.56 19.83
N GLU A 418 -8.87 -26.83 19.69
CA GLU A 418 -8.78 -25.68 18.79
C GLU A 418 -8.80 -26.11 17.32
N TYR A 419 -8.07 -27.18 16.98
CA TYR A 419 -8.03 -27.73 15.63
C TYR A 419 -9.44 -28.07 15.14
N GLN A 420 -10.17 -28.89 15.89
CA GLN A 420 -11.53 -29.31 15.52
C GLN A 420 -12.49 -28.12 15.43
N SER A 421 -12.37 -27.16 16.36
CA SER A 421 -13.23 -25.96 16.36
C SER A 421 -12.94 -25.04 15.18
N LEU A 422 -11.67 -24.78 14.89
CA LEU A 422 -11.27 -23.93 13.77
C LEU A 422 -11.58 -24.61 12.45
N LEU A 423 -11.31 -25.91 12.30
CA LEU A 423 -11.65 -26.64 11.08
C LEU A 423 -13.16 -26.49 10.74
N LYS A 424 -14.02 -26.60 11.76
CA LYS A 424 -15.48 -26.43 11.61
C LYS A 424 -15.94 -24.99 11.38
N TYR A 425 -15.39 -24.02 12.11
CA TYR A 425 -15.97 -22.67 12.18
C TYR A 425 -15.14 -21.61 11.43
N ASN A 426 -13.83 -21.79 11.30
CA ASN A 426 -12.90 -20.84 10.68
C ASN A 426 -11.59 -21.55 10.23
N PRO A 427 -11.60 -22.35 9.13
CA PRO A 427 -10.44 -23.14 8.73
C PRO A 427 -9.22 -22.28 8.37
N LYS A 428 -9.44 -21.02 7.95
CA LYS A 428 -8.36 -20.01 7.80
C LYS A 428 -7.51 -19.85 9.06
N GLY A 429 -8.08 -20.00 10.25
CA GLY A 429 -7.34 -19.89 11.52
C GLY A 429 -6.23 -20.92 11.70
N LEU A 430 -6.17 -21.94 10.84
CA LEU A 430 -5.16 -23.01 10.87
C LEU A 430 -4.00 -22.78 9.89
N VAL A 431 -4.13 -21.83 8.95
CA VAL A 431 -3.14 -21.59 7.88
C VAL A 431 -1.78 -21.22 8.47
N THR A 432 -1.72 -20.26 9.39
CA THR A 432 -0.45 -19.82 10.00
C THR A 432 0.23 -20.94 10.79
N PHE A 433 -0.53 -21.80 11.48
CA PHE A 433 0.03 -22.97 12.14
C PHE A 433 0.68 -23.92 11.13
N LEU A 434 -0.04 -24.26 10.06
CA LEU A 434 0.46 -25.14 9.00
C LEU A 434 1.68 -24.53 8.32
N TYR A 435 1.68 -23.24 8.00
CA TYR A 435 2.84 -22.55 7.44
C TYR A 435 4.10 -22.72 8.31
N LEU A 436 3.97 -22.56 9.63
CA LEU A 436 5.10 -22.70 10.55
C LEU A 436 5.57 -24.17 10.71
N LYS A 437 4.72 -25.16 10.40
CA LYS A 437 4.97 -26.59 10.64
C LYS A 437 5.28 -27.37 9.37
N ALA A 438 4.42 -27.29 8.36
CA ALA A 438 4.59 -27.93 7.06
C ALA A 438 5.88 -27.47 6.37
N ASN A 439 6.31 -26.22 6.57
CA ASN A 439 7.61 -25.75 6.06
C ASN A 439 8.82 -26.49 6.68
N LYS A 440 8.65 -27.15 7.83
CA LYS A 440 9.72 -27.90 8.49
C LYS A 440 9.59 -29.41 8.28
N ASN A 441 8.36 -29.93 8.34
CA ASN A 441 8.07 -31.35 8.27
C ASN A 441 6.85 -31.61 7.35
N PRO A 442 6.97 -31.43 6.02
CA PRO A 442 5.82 -31.53 5.11
C PRO A 442 5.09 -32.88 5.18
N ASP A 443 5.83 -33.99 5.27
CA ASP A 443 5.25 -35.35 5.32
C ASP A 443 4.41 -35.62 6.58
N GLU A 444 4.75 -34.98 7.71
CA GLU A 444 4.02 -35.15 8.98
C GLU A 444 2.66 -34.44 8.96
N TYR A 445 2.55 -33.35 8.21
CA TYR A 445 1.38 -32.46 8.22
C TYR A 445 0.55 -32.53 6.93
N ILE A 446 0.84 -33.46 6.00
CA ILE A 446 0.13 -33.56 4.72
C ILE A 446 -1.37 -33.81 4.91
N ASP A 447 -1.75 -34.74 5.78
CA ASP A 447 -3.17 -35.08 6.01
C ASP A 447 -3.93 -33.89 6.62
N MET A 448 -3.34 -33.23 7.62
CA MET A 448 -3.92 -32.03 8.21
C MET A 448 -4.02 -30.88 7.20
N THR A 449 -3.03 -30.75 6.31
CA THR A 449 -3.06 -29.74 5.25
C THR A 449 -4.17 -30.02 4.25
N LEU A 450 -4.34 -31.29 3.85
CA LEU A 450 -5.43 -31.71 2.97
C LEU A 450 -6.79 -31.39 3.59
N ASP A 451 -6.99 -31.70 4.87
CA ASP A 451 -8.24 -31.40 5.58
C ASP A 451 -8.53 -29.89 5.60
N VAL A 452 -7.55 -29.08 6.00
CA VAL A 452 -7.70 -27.62 6.07
C VAL A 452 -7.97 -27.01 4.68
N PHE A 453 -7.24 -27.45 3.67
CA PHE A 453 -7.38 -26.94 2.30
C PHE A 453 -8.71 -27.37 1.67
N GLU A 454 -9.21 -28.56 1.99
CA GLU A 454 -10.53 -29.01 1.56
C GLU A 454 -11.63 -28.14 2.19
N GLU A 455 -11.53 -27.85 3.49
CA GLU A 455 -12.47 -26.96 4.17
C GLU A 455 -12.40 -25.51 3.66
N LEU A 456 -11.21 -25.00 3.33
CA LEU A 456 -11.06 -23.73 2.62
C LEU A 456 -11.74 -23.76 1.24
N CYS A 457 -11.66 -24.87 0.51
CA CYS A 457 -12.37 -25.00 -0.76
C CYS A 457 -13.90 -25.09 -0.59
N ASN A 458 -14.39 -25.72 0.48
CA ASN A 458 -15.81 -25.93 0.72
C ASN A 458 -16.52 -24.71 1.35
N HIS A 459 -15.79 -23.89 2.11
CA HIS A 459 -16.33 -22.72 2.80
C HIS A 459 -15.78 -21.41 2.23
N SER A 460 -16.65 -20.41 2.03
CA SER A 460 -16.20 -19.08 1.62
C SER A 460 -15.52 -18.38 2.80
N CYS A 461 -14.18 -18.47 2.85
CA CYS A 461 -13.35 -17.73 3.80
C CYS A 461 -12.84 -16.43 3.17
N ASN A 462 -12.77 -15.35 3.94
CA ASN A 462 -12.14 -14.11 3.48
C ASN A 462 -10.63 -14.17 3.78
N LEU A 463 -9.82 -14.45 2.76
CA LEU A 463 -8.37 -14.50 2.84
C LEU A 463 -7.77 -13.12 2.53
N ASN A 464 -6.84 -12.68 3.38
CA ASN A 464 -6.03 -11.48 3.14
C ASN A 464 -4.74 -11.86 2.37
N ARG A 465 -3.92 -10.86 2.03
CA ARG A 465 -2.66 -11.07 1.30
C ARG A 465 -1.69 -12.01 2.03
N ASN A 466 -1.58 -11.90 3.35
CA ASN A 466 -0.66 -12.74 4.14
C ASN A 466 -1.13 -14.19 4.14
N ASP A 467 -2.44 -14.44 4.30
CA ASP A 467 -3.00 -15.80 4.24
C ASP A 467 -2.67 -16.46 2.88
N ILE A 468 -2.78 -15.70 1.78
CA ILE A 468 -2.47 -16.18 0.43
C ILE A 468 -0.98 -16.52 0.28
N VAL A 469 -0.08 -15.71 0.84
CA VAL A 469 1.37 -15.98 0.88
C VAL A 469 1.71 -17.22 1.70
N GLU A 470 1.09 -17.38 2.86
CA GLU A 470 1.28 -18.56 3.71
C GLU A 470 0.79 -19.83 3.02
N ILE A 471 -0.39 -19.81 2.40
CA ILE A 471 -0.93 -20.93 1.62
C ILE A 471 0.01 -21.32 0.48
N TYR A 472 0.50 -20.33 -0.28
CA TYR A 472 1.43 -20.62 -1.38
C TYR A 472 2.74 -21.23 -0.88
N SER A 473 3.29 -20.73 0.22
CA SER A 473 4.48 -21.32 0.83
C SER A 473 4.22 -22.77 1.24
N ILE A 474 3.07 -23.06 1.87
CA ILE A 474 2.69 -24.43 2.23
C ILE A 474 2.65 -25.30 0.98
N ILE A 475 2.01 -24.80 -0.09
CA ILE A 475 1.90 -25.53 -1.37
C ILE A 475 3.30 -25.83 -1.93
N SER A 476 4.16 -24.82 -2.04
CA SER A 476 5.51 -24.97 -2.59
C SER A 476 6.37 -25.98 -1.81
N GLN A 477 6.28 -25.96 -0.47
CA GLN A 477 7.03 -26.90 0.36
C GLN A 477 6.54 -28.33 0.21
N ILE A 478 5.22 -28.55 0.22
CA ILE A 478 4.65 -29.88 0.04
C ILE A 478 4.90 -30.39 -1.39
N ASP A 479 4.74 -29.55 -2.41
CA ASP A 479 4.98 -29.88 -3.82
C ASP A 479 6.41 -30.41 -4.08
N SER A 480 7.38 -29.96 -3.29
CA SER A 480 8.78 -30.38 -3.44
C SER A 480 9.04 -31.84 -3.04
N VAL A 481 8.15 -32.44 -2.24
CA VAL A 481 8.32 -33.79 -1.68
C VAL A 481 7.13 -34.73 -1.91
N HIS A 482 5.94 -34.19 -2.21
CA HIS A 482 4.70 -34.95 -2.33
C HIS A 482 3.96 -34.62 -3.63
N TYR A 483 3.57 -35.68 -4.35
CA TYR A 483 2.62 -35.58 -5.45
C TYR A 483 1.51 -36.62 -5.29
N SER A 484 0.26 -36.16 -5.39
CA SER A 484 -0.91 -37.00 -5.60
C SER A 484 -1.94 -36.27 -6.44
N PHE A 485 -2.77 -37.01 -7.18
CA PHE A 485 -3.88 -36.41 -7.95
C PHE A 485 -4.83 -35.61 -7.05
N LYS A 486 -5.07 -36.09 -5.81
CA LYS A 486 -5.88 -35.38 -4.82
C LYS A 486 -5.27 -34.02 -4.47
N TRP A 487 -3.97 -34.00 -4.16
CA TRP A 487 -3.24 -32.78 -3.82
C TRP A 487 -3.24 -31.77 -4.97
N ALA A 488 -2.87 -32.20 -6.18
CA ALA A 488 -2.81 -31.30 -7.34
C ALA A 488 -4.16 -30.66 -7.68
N ASN A 489 -5.26 -31.43 -7.60
CA ASN A 489 -6.60 -30.88 -7.80
C ASN A 489 -7.00 -29.90 -6.71
N LEU A 490 -6.61 -30.16 -5.46
CA LEU A 490 -6.89 -29.26 -4.35
C LEU A 490 -6.15 -27.94 -4.50
N CYS A 491 -4.87 -27.97 -4.89
CA CYS A 491 -4.09 -26.78 -5.22
C CYS A 491 -4.75 -25.97 -6.35
N LEU A 492 -5.17 -26.62 -7.45
CA LEU A 492 -5.85 -25.94 -8.56
C LEU A 492 -7.16 -25.29 -8.11
N ARG A 493 -7.97 -25.98 -7.30
CA ARG A 493 -9.23 -25.43 -6.74
C ARG A 493 -8.98 -24.20 -5.85
N LEU A 494 -7.97 -24.26 -4.98
CA LEU A 494 -7.60 -23.14 -4.12
C LEU A 494 -7.14 -21.94 -4.93
N ILE A 495 -6.25 -22.17 -5.90
CA ILE A 495 -5.73 -21.15 -6.80
C ILE A 495 -6.90 -20.42 -7.47
N ARG A 496 -7.83 -21.18 -8.06
CA ARG A 496 -9.04 -20.64 -8.71
C ARG A 496 -9.95 -19.88 -7.75
N LYS A 497 -10.22 -20.46 -6.59
CA LYS A 497 -11.19 -19.89 -5.63
C LYS A 497 -10.73 -18.57 -5.03
N TYR A 498 -9.44 -18.45 -4.72
CA TYR A 498 -8.89 -17.32 -3.99
C TYR A 498 -8.09 -16.35 -4.83
N ASP A 499 -8.15 -16.53 -6.16
CA ASP A 499 -7.43 -15.69 -7.09
C ASP A 499 -5.95 -15.55 -6.70
N ILE A 500 -5.32 -16.72 -6.50
CA ILE A 500 -3.92 -16.82 -6.10
C ILE A 500 -2.99 -16.49 -7.29
N GLN A 501 -3.40 -15.58 -8.18
CA GLN A 501 -2.68 -15.11 -9.37
C GLN A 501 -1.47 -14.21 -9.02
N LYS A 502 -1.21 -13.95 -7.74
CA LYS A 502 -0.12 -13.05 -7.28
C LYS A 502 1.26 -13.70 -7.20
N PHE A 503 1.40 -14.95 -7.66
CA PHE A 503 2.66 -15.66 -7.68
C PHE A 503 3.19 -15.81 -9.10
N GLU A 504 4.51 -15.82 -9.22
CA GLU A 504 5.24 -15.80 -10.48
C GLU A 504 5.12 -17.10 -11.28
N GLU A 505 4.72 -18.22 -10.66
CA GLU A 505 4.66 -19.55 -11.28
C GLU A 505 3.57 -20.44 -10.68
N TYR A 506 3.00 -21.34 -11.48
CA TYR A 506 2.11 -22.40 -10.97
C TYR A 506 2.89 -23.43 -10.13
N PRO A 507 2.27 -24.01 -9.09
CA PRO A 507 2.85 -25.15 -8.39
C PRO A 507 3.15 -26.32 -9.35
N MET A 508 4.25 -27.03 -9.11
CA MET A 508 4.70 -28.14 -9.95
C MET A 508 3.63 -29.25 -10.07
N SER A 509 2.92 -29.54 -8.98
CA SER A 509 1.83 -30.51 -8.97
C SER A 509 0.68 -30.12 -9.90
N VAL A 510 0.38 -28.81 -9.99
CA VAL A 510 -0.65 -28.27 -10.87
C VAL A 510 -0.19 -28.27 -12.33
N ASN A 511 1.06 -27.85 -12.61
CA ASN A 511 1.64 -27.96 -13.95
C ASN A 511 1.57 -29.39 -14.48
N ARG A 512 1.93 -30.36 -13.64
CA ARG A 512 1.82 -31.79 -13.96
C ARG A 512 0.38 -32.24 -14.21
N LEU A 513 -0.56 -31.84 -13.35
CA LEU A 513 -1.99 -32.18 -13.51
C LEU A 513 -2.55 -31.68 -14.85
N LEU A 514 -2.25 -30.43 -15.21
CA LEU A 514 -2.73 -29.81 -16.45
C LEU A 514 -2.06 -30.40 -17.70
N PHE A 515 -0.78 -30.77 -17.62
CA PHE A 515 -0.09 -31.50 -18.69
C PHE A 515 -0.71 -32.90 -18.92
N GLU A 516 -0.95 -33.65 -17.84
CA GLU A 516 -1.54 -34.99 -17.93
C GLU A 516 -3.03 -34.95 -18.33
N ASN A 517 -3.71 -33.82 -18.12
CA ASN A 517 -5.15 -33.65 -18.36
C ASN A 517 -5.45 -32.31 -19.07
N PRO A 518 -5.05 -32.13 -20.34
CA PRO A 518 -5.13 -30.84 -21.04
C PRO A 518 -6.55 -30.28 -21.18
N LYS A 519 -7.59 -31.13 -21.11
CA LYS A 519 -9.00 -30.69 -21.09
C LYS A 519 -9.35 -29.82 -19.87
N LEU A 520 -8.62 -29.96 -18.76
CA LEU A 520 -8.81 -29.07 -17.60
C LEU A 520 -8.41 -27.64 -17.92
N ILE A 521 -7.46 -27.42 -18.84
CA ILE A 521 -7.04 -26.08 -19.28
C ILE A 521 -8.22 -25.36 -19.91
N GLU A 522 -9.00 -26.03 -20.77
CA GLU A 522 -10.21 -25.48 -21.39
C GLU A 522 -11.17 -24.91 -20.34
N THR A 523 -11.45 -25.67 -19.27
CA THR A 523 -12.31 -25.21 -18.15
C THR A 523 -11.65 -24.19 -17.22
N THR A 524 -10.32 -24.01 -17.30
CA THR A 524 -9.56 -23.08 -16.46
C THR A 524 -9.45 -21.71 -17.13
N ILE A 525 -9.33 -21.65 -18.46
CA ILE A 525 -9.16 -20.40 -19.23
C ILE A 525 -10.45 -19.81 -19.82
N THR A 526 -11.58 -20.54 -19.75
CA THR A 526 -12.87 -20.14 -20.37
C THR A 526 -13.68 -19.12 -19.56
N GLU A 527 -13.45 -19.01 -18.25
CA GLU A 527 -14.37 -18.31 -17.34
C GLU A 527 -14.00 -16.83 -17.10
N ASP A 528 -12.76 -16.41 -17.41
CA ASP A 528 -12.24 -15.08 -17.06
C ASP A 528 -10.98 -14.72 -17.87
N SER A 529 -10.92 -13.50 -18.43
CA SER A 529 -9.76 -13.01 -19.19
C SER A 529 -8.50 -12.82 -18.34
N GLN A 530 -8.64 -12.57 -17.03
CA GLN A 530 -7.51 -12.49 -16.11
C GLN A 530 -6.85 -13.85 -15.89
N TRP A 531 -7.67 -14.89 -15.69
CA TRP A 531 -7.20 -16.27 -15.53
C TRP A 531 -6.45 -16.77 -16.75
N ARG A 532 -6.94 -16.39 -17.93
CA ARG A 532 -6.27 -16.71 -19.19
C ARG A 532 -4.91 -16.04 -19.30
N PHE A 533 -4.83 -14.73 -19.07
CA PHE A 533 -3.56 -14.00 -19.07
C PHE A 533 -2.58 -14.63 -18.06
N TRP A 534 -3.05 -14.92 -16.85
CA TRP A 534 -2.21 -15.54 -15.83
C TRP A 534 -1.74 -16.94 -16.22
N PHE A 535 -2.60 -17.77 -16.81
CA PHE A 535 -2.20 -19.08 -17.34
C PHE A 535 -1.11 -18.96 -18.39
N GLU A 536 -1.31 -18.11 -19.39
CA GLU A 536 -0.39 -17.91 -20.52
C GLU A 536 1.02 -17.49 -20.06
N HIS A 537 1.14 -16.69 -19.00
CA HIS A 537 2.44 -16.19 -18.52
C HIS A 537 3.13 -17.12 -17.51
N ASN A 538 2.35 -17.89 -16.72
CA ASN A 538 2.87 -18.57 -15.53
C ASN A 538 2.85 -20.10 -15.62
N PHE A 539 2.10 -20.69 -16.56
CA PHE A 539 2.14 -22.15 -16.77
C PHE A 539 3.51 -22.57 -17.29
N ARG A 540 4.06 -23.65 -16.74
CA ARG A 540 5.32 -24.24 -17.20
C ARG A 540 5.08 -25.69 -17.55
N ILE A 541 5.55 -26.09 -18.73
CA ILE A 541 5.57 -27.51 -19.09
C ILE A 541 6.47 -28.22 -18.07
N PRO A 542 5.96 -29.23 -17.34
CA PRO A 542 6.73 -29.90 -16.29
C PRO A 542 7.93 -30.64 -16.89
N GLU A 543 9.03 -30.74 -16.16
CA GLU A 543 10.26 -31.39 -16.64
C GLU A 543 10.02 -32.81 -17.18
N GLN A 544 9.12 -33.58 -16.56
CA GLN A 544 8.80 -34.95 -16.98
C GLN A 544 8.15 -35.01 -18.38
N ALA A 545 7.59 -33.91 -18.88
CA ALA A 545 7.04 -33.85 -20.23
C ALA A 545 8.15 -33.97 -21.31
N TYR A 546 9.39 -33.62 -20.96
CA TYR A 546 10.54 -33.69 -21.86
C TYR A 546 11.21 -35.07 -21.90
N GLU A 547 10.64 -36.08 -21.23
CA GLU A 547 11.13 -37.47 -21.29
C GLU A 547 10.53 -38.26 -22.47
N ASN A 548 9.38 -37.83 -22.99
CA ASN A 548 8.65 -38.53 -24.06
C ASN A 548 8.03 -37.55 -25.07
N TYR A 549 8.65 -37.48 -26.26
CA TYR A 549 8.23 -36.56 -27.31
C TYR A 549 6.79 -36.79 -27.79
N ASP A 550 6.32 -38.04 -27.86
CA ASP A 550 4.96 -38.34 -28.29
C ASP A 550 3.91 -37.79 -27.31
N ASN A 551 4.19 -37.83 -26.00
CA ASN A 551 3.30 -37.28 -24.99
C ASN A 551 3.30 -35.74 -25.04
N PHE A 552 4.48 -35.15 -25.17
CA PHE A 552 4.65 -33.70 -25.37
C PHE A 552 3.86 -33.20 -26.59
N ARG A 553 4.02 -33.89 -27.73
CA ARG A 553 3.32 -33.59 -28.98
C ARG A 553 1.81 -33.77 -28.86
N LYS A 554 1.33 -34.83 -28.21
CA LYS A 554 -0.11 -35.03 -27.95
C LYS A 554 -0.69 -33.90 -27.11
N PHE A 555 0.02 -33.45 -26.08
CA PHE A 555 -0.39 -32.31 -25.27
C PHE A 555 -0.55 -31.05 -26.13
N LEU A 556 0.45 -30.69 -26.94
CA LEU A 556 0.37 -29.49 -27.79
C LEU A 556 -0.71 -29.57 -28.88
N ASN A 557 -0.98 -30.76 -29.42
CA ASN A 557 -2.09 -30.98 -30.33
C ASN A 557 -3.45 -30.75 -29.65
N GLU A 558 -3.59 -31.12 -28.38
CA GLU A 558 -4.79 -30.79 -27.60
C GLU A 558 -4.89 -29.29 -27.31
N ILE A 559 -3.78 -28.60 -27.03
CA ILE A 559 -3.80 -27.13 -26.90
C ILE A 559 -4.22 -26.47 -28.22
N LYS A 560 -3.70 -26.93 -29.36
CA LYS A 560 -4.12 -26.45 -30.68
C LYS A 560 -5.62 -26.58 -30.89
N ARG A 561 -6.19 -27.75 -30.52
CA ARG A 561 -7.64 -27.96 -30.55
C ARG A 561 -8.39 -26.96 -29.67
N ILE A 562 -7.84 -26.58 -28.51
CA ILE A 562 -8.44 -25.57 -27.62
C ILE A 562 -8.37 -24.16 -28.24
N GLU A 563 -7.27 -23.81 -28.92
CA GLU A 563 -7.16 -22.53 -29.65
C GLU A 563 -8.21 -22.43 -30.75
N ASP A 564 -8.37 -23.51 -31.54
CA ASP A 564 -9.32 -23.56 -32.66
C ASP A 564 -10.79 -23.39 -32.22
N THR A 565 -11.10 -23.63 -30.93
CA THR A 565 -12.47 -23.48 -30.40
C THR A 565 -12.86 -22.05 -30.03
N ASP A 566 -11.91 -21.12 -29.90
CA ASP A 566 -12.18 -19.76 -29.46
C ASP A 566 -11.14 -18.80 -30.07
N ALA A 567 -11.59 -17.94 -30.98
CA ALA A 567 -10.75 -16.97 -31.68
C ALA A 567 -10.03 -15.99 -30.74
N GLY A 568 -10.44 -15.89 -29.47
CA GLY A 568 -9.68 -15.16 -28.47
C GLY A 568 -8.31 -15.77 -28.21
N ARG A 569 -8.12 -17.09 -28.37
CA ARG A 569 -7.03 -17.94 -27.83
C ARG A 569 -5.83 -18.17 -28.76
N TYR A 570 -5.74 -17.41 -29.84
CA TYR A 570 -4.81 -17.65 -30.95
C TYR A 570 -3.31 -17.65 -30.60
N HIS A 571 -2.89 -17.11 -29.44
CA HIS A 571 -1.48 -17.09 -29.00
C HIS A 571 -1.13 -18.11 -27.90
N LEU A 572 -2.05 -18.98 -27.48
CA LEU A 572 -1.90 -19.82 -26.29
C LEU A 572 -0.69 -20.77 -26.36
N ARG A 573 -0.49 -21.44 -27.50
CA ARG A 573 0.63 -22.35 -27.76
C ARG A 573 1.96 -21.61 -27.79
N GLY A 574 2.00 -20.45 -28.45
CA GLY A 574 3.20 -19.61 -28.45
C GLY A 574 3.59 -19.18 -27.04
N ASN A 575 2.61 -18.75 -26.24
CA ASN A 575 2.81 -18.38 -24.83
C ASN A 575 3.33 -19.53 -23.95
N ILE A 576 2.79 -20.73 -24.13
CA ILE A 576 3.26 -21.93 -23.41
C ILE A 576 4.70 -22.28 -23.82
N LEU A 577 5.00 -22.27 -25.12
CA LEU A 577 6.29 -22.68 -25.67
C LEU A 577 7.39 -21.64 -25.42
N GLY A 578 7.08 -20.34 -25.41
CA GLY A 578 8.02 -19.27 -25.06
C GLY A 578 8.51 -19.32 -23.61
N ASN A 579 7.82 -20.08 -22.77
CA ASN A 579 8.17 -20.35 -21.38
C ASN A 579 8.96 -21.65 -21.16
N ALA A 580 9.35 -22.35 -22.23
CA ALA A 580 10.16 -23.55 -22.14
C ALA A 580 11.58 -23.27 -21.60
N PRO A 581 12.22 -24.23 -20.91
CA PRO A 581 13.60 -24.07 -20.47
C PRO A 581 14.61 -24.14 -21.64
N GLU A 582 15.84 -23.72 -21.39
CA GLU A 582 17.00 -24.08 -22.22
C GLU A 582 17.24 -25.60 -22.14
N ASP A 583 17.80 -26.18 -23.20
CA ASP A 583 18.20 -27.59 -23.22
C ASP A 583 19.59 -27.81 -22.59
N VAL A 584 19.99 -29.08 -22.48
CA VAL A 584 21.33 -29.50 -22.01
C VAL A 584 22.48 -28.99 -22.89
N ASP A 585 22.20 -28.63 -24.15
CA ASP A 585 23.16 -28.03 -25.08
C ASP A 585 23.31 -26.51 -24.88
N GLY A 586 22.54 -25.92 -23.95
CA GLY A 586 22.54 -24.50 -23.63
C GLY A 586 21.76 -23.63 -24.61
N PHE A 587 21.07 -24.22 -25.60
CA PHE A 587 20.21 -23.47 -26.51
C PHE A 587 18.78 -23.39 -25.99
N PHE A 588 18.18 -22.21 -26.10
CA PHE A 588 16.73 -22.02 -25.99
C PHE A 588 16.07 -22.19 -27.37
N PRO A 589 14.84 -22.72 -27.43
CA PRO A 589 14.16 -23.51 -26.40
C PRO A 589 14.65 -24.96 -26.40
N HIS A 590 14.23 -25.75 -25.40
CA HIS A 590 14.46 -27.19 -25.29
C HIS A 590 14.22 -27.95 -26.63
N GLU A 591 15.01 -29.00 -26.96
CA GLU A 591 14.94 -29.77 -28.22
C GLU A 591 13.53 -30.16 -28.64
N PHE A 592 12.70 -30.68 -27.74
CA PHE A 592 11.31 -31.02 -28.06
C PHE A 592 10.50 -29.84 -28.62
N VAL A 593 10.73 -28.62 -28.13
CA VAL A 593 10.11 -27.41 -28.70
C VAL A 593 10.67 -27.14 -30.09
N ARG A 594 11.98 -27.26 -30.27
CA ARG A 594 12.65 -27.06 -31.57
C ARG A 594 12.11 -28.02 -32.63
N VAL A 595 12.12 -29.32 -32.34
CA VAL A 595 11.56 -30.37 -33.21
C VAL A 595 10.08 -30.10 -33.50
N TYR A 596 9.30 -29.71 -32.48
CA TYR A 596 7.89 -29.37 -32.69
C TYR A 596 7.68 -28.17 -33.63
N LEU A 597 8.47 -27.10 -33.49
CA LEU A 597 8.39 -25.93 -34.38
C LEU A 597 8.69 -26.30 -35.83
N GLU A 598 9.74 -27.09 -36.07
CA GLU A 598 10.05 -27.58 -37.42
C GLU A 598 8.97 -28.51 -37.98
N GLU A 599 8.31 -29.31 -37.14
CA GLU A 599 7.18 -30.15 -37.56
C GLU A 599 5.92 -29.35 -37.93
N GLN A 600 5.71 -28.19 -37.28
CA GLN A 600 4.52 -27.36 -37.52
C GLN A 600 4.64 -26.50 -38.77
N ASP A 601 5.85 -26.06 -39.14
CA ASP A 601 6.11 -25.14 -40.27
C ASP A 601 5.17 -23.90 -40.24
N ASP A 602 5.12 -23.25 -39.08
CA ASP A 602 4.16 -22.18 -38.78
C ASP A 602 4.89 -20.90 -38.31
N THR A 603 4.97 -19.91 -39.19
CA THR A 603 5.66 -18.65 -38.91
C THR A 603 4.94 -17.74 -37.91
N GLU A 604 3.63 -17.91 -37.76
CA GLU A 604 2.87 -17.15 -36.76
C GLU A 604 3.20 -17.69 -35.37
N LEU A 605 3.22 -19.01 -35.22
CA LEU A 605 3.69 -19.67 -33.99
C LEU A 605 5.13 -19.28 -33.64
N ASP A 606 6.04 -19.21 -34.61
CA ASP A 606 7.43 -18.76 -34.36
C ASP A 606 7.46 -17.36 -33.70
N THR A 607 6.62 -16.46 -34.21
CA THR A 607 6.53 -15.08 -33.70
C THR A 607 5.98 -15.06 -32.29
N ASP A 608 4.91 -15.82 -32.03
CA ASP A 608 4.29 -15.89 -30.71
C ASP A 608 5.24 -16.47 -29.65
N VAL A 609 6.01 -17.51 -30.00
CA VAL A 609 7.04 -18.08 -29.11
C VAL A 609 8.09 -17.04 -28.76
N ALA A 610 8.55 -16.25 -29.74
CA ALA A 610 9.55 -15.23 -29.51
C ALA A 610 9.04 -14.10 -28.62
N LEU A 611 7.80 -13.64 -28.85
CA LEU A 611 7.18 -12.58 -28.06
C LEU A 611 6.86 -13.02 -26.64
N ALA A 612 6.58 -14.30 -26.42
CA ALA A 612 6.29 -14.88 -25.11
C ALA A 612 7.54 -15.17 -24.25
N PHE A 613 8.74 -14.92 -24.77
CA PHE A 613 9.98 -15.24 -24.07
C PHE A 613 10.08 -14.49 -22.73
N LYS A 614 10.06 -15.24 -21.61
CA LYS A 614 9.84 -14.72 -20.24
C LYS A 614 10.78 -13.58 -19.84
N ASP A 615 12.05 -13.63 -20.28
CA ASP A 615 13.05 -12.63 -19.89
C ASP A 615 12.81 -11.24 -20.51
N LEU A 616 11.91 -11.11 -21.49
CA LEU A 616 11.49 -9.82 -22.06
C LEU A 616 10.54 -9.04 -21.13
N PHE A 617 9.87 -9.71 -20.17
CA PHE A 617 8.84 -9.09 -19.33
C PHE A 617 9.27 -8.84 -17.88
N LYS A 618 10.54 -9.11 -17.52
CA LYS A 618 11.06 -8.87 -16.16
C LYS A 618 11.33 -7.37 -15.93
N VAL A 619 11.09 -6.90 -14.71
CA VAL A 619 11.50 -5.54 -14.28
C VAL A 619 13.01 -5.42 -14.43
N ARG A 620 13.46 -4.46 -15.23
CA ARG A 620 14.87 -4.26 -15.54
C ARG A 620 15.44 -2.99 -14.90
N VAL A 621 16.69 -3.04 -14.51
CA VAL A 621 17.50 -1.86 -14.17
C VAL A 621 18.14 -1.37 -15.46
N VAL A 622 17.88 -0.11 -15.82
CA VAL A 622 18.43 0.51 -17.04
C VAL A 622 19.89 0.89 -16.79
N SER A 623 20.78 0.38 -17.65
CA SER A 623 22.23 0.56 -17.60
C SER A 623 22.72 1.39 -18.82
N ASP A 624 23.95 1.17 -19.29
CA ASP A 624 24.48 1.72 -20.54
C ASP A 624 24.16 0.90 -21.81
N GLY A 625 23.33 -0.15 -21.66
CA GLY A 625 22.86 -0.99 -22.76
C GLY A 625 23.85 -2.08 -23.20
N GLN A 626 25.04 -2.18 -22.58
CA GLN A 626 26.01 -3.22 -22.93
C GLN A 626 25.48 -4.64 -22.65
N ASP A 627 24.75 -4.83 -21.55
CA ASP A 627 24.12 -6.11 -21.19
C ASP A 627 23.12 -6.58 -22.27
N LYS A 628 22.38 -5.65 -22.87
CA LYS A 628 21.43 -5.94 -23.95
C LYS A 628 22.13 -6.31 -25.26
N VAL A 629 23.22 -5.61 -25.57
CA VAL A 629 24.05 -5.94 -26.73
C VAL A 629 24.67 -7.34 -26.59
N GLU A 630 25.05 -7.75 -25.37
CA GLU A 630 25.52 -9.11 -25.10
C GLU A 630 24.42 -10.16 -25.32
N MET A 631 23.20 -9.91 -24.83
CA MET A 631 22.06 -10.81 -25.07
C MET A 631 21.70 -10.91 -26.56
N MET A 632 21.67 -9.79 -27.28
CA MET A 632 21.47 -9.77 -28.73
C MET A 632 22.52 -10.63 -29.46
N LYS A 633 23.80 -10.50 -29.10
CA LYS A 633 24.88 -11.33 -29.68
C LYS A 633 24.70 -12.81 -29.33
N LYS A 634 24.33 -13.13 -28.08
CA LYS A 634 24.05 -14.51 -27.63
C LYS A 634 23.01 -15.17 -28.54
N TYR A 635 21.83 -14.56 -28.66
CA TYR A 635 20.71 -15.15 -29.40
C TYR A 635 20.94 -15.19 -30.91
N ASN A 636 21.61 -14.19 -31.50
CA ASN A 636 22.00 -14.24 -32.91
C ASN A 636 23.00 -15.37 -33.20
N ASN A 637 24.00 -15.56 -32.33
CA ASN A 637 24.95 -16.65 -32.47
C ASN A 637 24.27 -18.03 -32.32
N TYR A 638 23.32 -18.14 -31.40
CA TYR A 638 22.51 -19.35 -31.25
C TYR A 638 21.72 -19.64 -32.52
N ALA A 639 21.03 -18.63 -33.06
CA ALA A 639 20.27 -18.75 -34.30
C ALA A 639 21.14 -19.24 -35.47
N ASP A 640 22.32 -18.65 -35.65
CA ASP A 640 23.23 -19.03 -36.74
C ASP A 640 23.75 -20.47 -36.57
N THR A 641 24.04 -20.88 -35.34
CA THR A 641 24.56 -22.22 -35.02
C THR A 641 23.56 -23.31 -35.35
N ILE A 642 22.29 -23.13 -34.98
CA ILE A 642 21.27 -24.18 -35.14
C ILE A 642 20.50 -24.07 -36.47
N SER A 643 20.73 -23.03 -37.26
CA SER A 643 19.93 -22.69 -38.46
C SER A 643 19.82 -23.77 -39.54
N ILE A 644 20.78 -24.69 -39.61
CA ILE A 644 20.79 -25.78 -40.60
C ILE A 644 19.77 -26.86 -40.20
N ASP A 645 19.73 -27.22 -38.92
CA ASP A 645 18.92 -28.32 -38.41
C ASP A 645 17.56 -27.83 -37.90
N TYR A 646 17.49 -26.57 -37.44
CA TYR A 646 16.32 -25.95 -36.82
C TYR A 646 16.06 -24.55 -37.39
N SER A 647 15.51 -24.51 -38.60
CA SER A 647 15.31 -23.28 -39.38
C SER A 647 14.23 -22.36 -38.81
N HIS A 648 13.14 -22.90 -38.26
CA HIS A 648 12.09 -22.14 -37.58
C HIS A 648 12.55 -21.66 -36.22
N THR A 649 13.22 -22.52 -35.46
CA THR A 649 13.81 -22.15 -34.18
C THR A 649 14.82 -20.98 -34.34
N ALA A 650 15.63 -21.01 -35.39
CA ALA A 650 16.55 -19.91 -35.70
C ALA A 650 15.82 -18.58 -35.98
N LYS A 651 14.59 -18.60 -36.54
CA LYS A 651 13.77 -17.38 -36.70
C LYS A 651 13.33 -16.83 -35.34
N VAL A 652 12.84 -17.69 -34.44
CA VAL A 652 12.46 -17.32 -33.06
C VAL A 652 13.61 -16.58 -32.37
N LEU A 653 14.81 -17.18 -32.40
CA LEU A 653 16.01 -16.62 -31.78
C LEU A 653 16.45 -15.28 -32.39
N LYS A 654 16.27 -15.10 -33.71
CA LYS A 654 16.52 -13.82 -34.38
C LYS A 654 15.54 -12.74 -33.96
N ILE A 655 14.26 -13.08 -33.78
CA ILE A 655 13.26 -12.13 -33.28
C ILE A 655 13.65 -11.67 -31.87
N ILE A 656 14.00 -12.60 -30.97
CA ILE A 656 14.49 -12.29 -29.61
C ILE A 656 15.74 -11.40 -29.67
N GLY A 657 16.71 -11.74 -30.52
CA GLY A 657 17.93 -10.96 -30.72
C GLY A 657 17.67 -9.52 -31.18
N ASN A 658 16.69 -9.32 -32.06
CA ASN A 658 16.28 -7.98 -32.51
C ASN A 658 15.63 -7.17 -31.39
N ILE A 659 14.81 -7.79 -30.54
CA ILE A 659 14.18 -7.09 -29.41
C ILE A 659 15.27 -6.56 -28.45
N TYR A 660 16.26 -7.40 -28.09
CA TYR A 660 17.38 -6.94 -27.26
C TYR A 660 18.25 -5.88 -27.93
N LYS A 661 18.35 -5.88 -29.26
CA LYS A 661 19.03 -4.82 -29.99
C LYS A 661 18.35 -3.47 -29.75
N ASP A 662 17.03 -3.44 -29.94
CA ASP A 662 16.23 -2.22 -29.80
C ASP A 662 16.26 -1.70 -28.34
N GLU A 663 16.22 -2.61 -27.35
CA GLU A 663 16.41 -2.25 -25.93
C GLU A 663 17.80 -1.68 -25.64
N GLY A 664 18.86 -2.27 -26.19
CA GLY A 664 20.23 -1.80 -25.97
C GLY A 664 20.50 -0.43 -26.58
N GLU A 665 19.95 -0.16 -27.77
CA GLU A 665 19.99 1.16 -28.40
C GLU A 665 19.28 2.21 -27.54
N HIS A 666 18.13 1.84 -26.95
CA HIS A 666 17.40 2.71 -26.04
C HIS A 666 18.17 3.00 -24.74
N ASP A 667 18.77 1.98 -24.13
CA ASP A 667 19.53 2.11 -22.88
C ASP A 667 20.78 2.96 -23.03
N TYR A 668 21.52 2.77 -24.13
CA TYR A 668 22.69 3.57 -24.46
C TYR A 668 22.34 5.07 -24.58
N ILE A 669 21.21 5.38 -25.22
CA ILE A 669 20.71 6.76 -25.31
C ILE A 669 20.42 7.30 -23.89
N ILE A 670 19.86 6.49 -23.01
CA ILE A 670 19.61 6.89 -21.62
C ILE A 670 20.93 7.15 -20.88
N SER A 671 21.91 6.26 -20.91
CA SER A 671 23.17 6.45 -20.14
C SER A 671 23.97 7.67 -20.56
N GLU A 672 24.05 7.95 -21.86
CA GLU A 672 24.78 9.11 -22.41
C GLU A 672 24.14 10.46 -22.01
N THR A 673 22.92 10.43 -21.50
CA THR A 673 22.15 11.63 -21.16
C THR A 673 22.12 11.93 -19.65
N TRP A 674 22.67 11.05 -18.80
CA TRP A 674 22.62 11.15 -17.32
C TRP A 674 24.00 11.27 -16.62
N MET A 675 25.09 11.43 -17.38
CA MET A 675 26.39 11.94 -16.88
C MET A 675 26.43 13.47 -16.88
#